data_AF-A0A817J3T9-F1
#
_entry.id   AF-A0A817J3T9-F1
#
_cell.length_a   1.000
_cell.length_b   1.000
_cell.length_c   1.000
_cell.angle_alpha   90.00
_cell.angle_beta   90.00
_cell.angle_gamma   90.00
#
_symmetry.space_group_name_H-M   'P 1'
#
loop_
_entity.id
_entity.type
_entity.pdbx_description
1 polymer ?
#
loop_
_entity_poly.entity_id
_entity_poly.type
_entity_poly.pdbx_seq_one_letter_code
_entity_poly.pdbx_strand_id
1 'polypeptide(L)'
;MLESANNTFALHSHISKEELNSIYENLSLKIMNYFKVIIEKIDQTTELSNLEPLMGELDSIRTISTFDIKTTQLYFSTLEKVIKYVNQCRRDVEQLLFSLFRQEQIDFNKLTNCLISLQSAKWIEKYRTGMYSDIIDTIEKQIIELIKELKESAMQTNLDLDNSNKIETVHKRVLYMNEMKRLNEFVSSIDKHIDVVNKWFIKVINDVFNIIKDTFNIEKWKEQKYETLDFSKAEKGLNYLYICNKIRAPFESDCQSTLNNLIEFIKYFSSFVQNEMENNFEKIEKYKGKNADEISENAKIIANRLQEISEIETKYKCVFSCFLQKKLIEQWKTKLSEYLNELLRVMDLLSRAKQADDLNTKLSITKALSKLDGFMEDKKFFDVYKEYQCILITIKSTNDTSAPEMTALKTSNIVGEQFFQQAGQAINAINVGLDALLEETKNKAIILGHEIEKDTIKSIVENLNRMEKAKEFVSQFLEKVGHINKCTEEVQILLAERINRFIDGINVLISSNNFYEADKKIDSITFVRDLLGSHCTEDISKQIDELKTNQKTAVLTDVVKKYSDMDISEYTLQPPTDILHQFGSIKNTNPIYNRAYNEIKKAIFTKLRTELDKAKSMTPLTHDNIHIRKFESAVKHLPRDMKRILEEELRHCKEDIDRSIRDNDNRLNDTCNSDDLNSIKSLLEEYKNSDGMRNY
;
A
#
# COMPACT_ATOMS: atom_id res chain seq x y z
N MET A 1 -82.61 7.18 -27.82
CA MET A 1 -83.76 7.88 -28.46
C MET A 1 -84.58 6.94 -29.35
N LEU A 2 -84.02 6.33 -30.39
CA LEU A 2 -84.74 5.35 -31.26
C LEU A 2 -85.29 4.14 -30.50
N GLU A 3 -84.54 3.59 -29.54
CA GLU A 3 -85.00 2.48 -28.68
C GLU A 3 -86.19 2.89 -27.79
N SER A 4 -86.10 4.07 -27.18
CA SER A 4 -87.22 4.66 -26.43
C SER A 4 -88.42 4.95 -27.32
N ALA A 5 -88.20 5.41 -28.56
CA ALA A 5 -89.25 5.69 -29.53
C ALA A 5 -89.95 4.41 -30.00
N ASN A 6 -89.20 3.32 -30.22
CA ASN A 6 -89.74 2.01 -30.57
C ASN A 6 -90.62 1.43 -29.45
N ASN A 7 -90.24 1.68 -28.20
CA ASN A 7 -90.95 1.23 -27.00
C ASN A 7 -92.10 2.16 -26.56
N THR A 8 -92.28 3.32 -27.18
CA THR A 8 -93.31 4.30 -26.79
C THR A 8 -94.58 4.13 -27.64
N PHE A 9 -95.63 3.58 -27.01
CA PHE A 9 -96.92 3.28 -27.66
C PHE A 9 -97.60 4.49 -28.32
N ALA A 10 -97.37 5.70 -27.80
CA ALA A 10 -97.94 6.95 -28.33
C ALA A 10 -97.35 7.39 -29.69
N LEU A 11 -96.19 6.86 -30.10
CA LEU A 11 -95.58 7.18 -31.40
C LEU A 11 -96.09 6.27 -32.53
N HIS A 12 -96.73 5.15 -32.18
CA HIS A 12 -97.22 4.15 -33.14
C HIS A 12 -98.43 4.63 -33.95
N SER A 13 -99.07 5.74 -33.55
CA SER A 13 -100.12 6.42 -34.33
C SER A 13 -99.58 7.30 -35.46
N HIS A 14 -98.28 7.59 -35.48
CA HIS A 14 -97.65 8.51 -36.44
C HIS A 14 -96.57 7.86 -37.32
N ILE A 15 -95.94 6.79 -36.84
CA ILE A 15 -94.98 5.97 -37.59
C ILE A 15 -95.28 4.51 -37.25
N SER A 16 -95.34 3.64 -38.25
CA SER A 16 -95.63 2.22 -37.99
C SER A 16 -94.52 1.58 -37.16
N LYS A 17 -94.91 0.62 -36.32
CA LYS A 17 -93.94 -0.16 -35.54
C LYS A 17 -93.00 -0.95 -36.45
N GLU A 18 -93.48 -1.41 -37.62
CA GLU A 18 -92.63 -2.06 -38.62
C GLU A 18 -91.55 -1.12 -39.18
N GLU A 19 -91.88 0.13 -39.52
CA GLU A 19 -90.92 1.12 -40.01
C GLU A 19 -89.88 1.49 -38.94
N LEU A 20 -90.31 1.72 -37.70
CA LEU A 20 -89.40 2.00 -36.58
C LEU A 20 -88.44 0.82 -36.31
N ASN A 21 -88.94 -0.41 -36.35
CA ASN A 21 -88.12 -1.62 -36.24
C ASN A 21 -87.14 -1.74 -37.41
N SER A 22 -87.56 -1.48 -38.65
CA SER A 22 -86.68 -1.54 -39.82
C SER A 22 -85.56 -0.50 -39.76
N ILE A 23 -85.85 0.72 -39.29
CA ILE A 23 -84.84 1.78 -39.10
C ILE A 23 -83.85 1.38 -37.99
N TYR A 24 -84.37 0.84 -36.89
CA TYR A 24 -83.56 0.38 -35.76
C TYR A 24 -82.63 -0.78 -36.17
N GLU A 25 -83.14 -1.80 -36.86
CA GLU A 25 -82.33 -2.94 -37.32
C GLU A 25 -81.27 -2.52 -38.34
N ASN A 26 -81.59 -1.63 -39.27
CA ASN A 26 -80.60 -1.11 -40.23
C ASN A 26 -79.48 -0.32 -39.54
N LEU A 27 -79.83 0.56 -38.59
CA LEU A 27 -78.83 1.27 -37.78
C LEU A 27 -78.01 0.30 -36.92
N SER A 28 -78.65 -0.71 -36.32
CA SER A 28 -77.99 -1.75 -35.54
C SER A 28 -76.98 -2.54 -36.37
N LEU A 29 -77.34 -2.91 -37.60
CA LEU A 29 -76.42 -3.58 -38.53
C LEU A 29 -75.22 -2.68 -38.89
N LYS A 30 -75.44 -1.38 -39.13
CA LYS A 30 -74.35 -0.44 -39.43
C LYS A 30 -73.39 -0.27 -38.26
N ILE A 31 -73.91 -0.14 -37.03
CA ILE A 31 -73.10 -0.04 -35.81
C ILE A 31 -72.31 -1.33 -35.59
N MET A 32 -72.94 -2.50 -35.75
CA MET A 32 -72.25 -3.80 -35.64
C MET A 32 -71.16 -3.98 -36.69
N ASN A 33 -71.38 -3.54 -37.93
CA ASN A 33 -70.36 -3.57 -38.97
C ASN A 33 -69.21 -2.63 -38.66
N TYR A 34 -69.49 -1.41 -38.19
CA TYR A 34 -68.46 -0.47 -37.76
C TYR A 34 -67.61 -1.03 -36.60
N PHE A 35 -68.26 -1.66 -35.60
CA PHE A 35 -67.59 -2.34 -34.50
C PHE A 35 -66.62 -3.44 -34.98
N LYS A 36 -67.03 -4.24 -35.97
CA LYS A 36 -66.16 -5.25 -36.60
C LYS A 36 -64.99 -4.64 -37.35
N VAL A 37 -65.20 -3.54 -38.07
CA VAL A 37 -64.12 -2.81 -38.76
C VAL A 37 -63.07 -2.30 -37.76
N ILE A 38 -63.48 -1.82 -36.60
CA ILE A 38 -62.53 -1.43 -35.54
C ILE A 38 -61.73 -2.65 -35.05
N ILE A 39 -62.38 -3.80 -34.85
CA ILE A 39 -61.68 -5.05 -34.47
C ILE A 39 -60.66 -5.47 -35.53
N GLU A 40 -61.02 -5.40 -36.82
CA GLU A 40 -60.10 -5.72 -37.91
C GLU A 40 -58.88 -4.78 -37.92
N LYS A 41 -59.10 -3.48 -37.65
CA LYS A 41 -58.00 -2.51 -37.50
C LYS A 41 -57.11 -2.85 -36.30
N ILE A 42 -57.69 -3.27 -35.18
CA ILE A 42 -56.94 -3.72 -34.00
C ILE A 42 -56.07 -4.93 -34.36
N ASP A 43 -56.64 -5.93 -35.06
CA ASP A 43 -55.91 -7.14 -35.47
C ASP A 43 -54.75 -6.84 -36.46
N GLN A 44 -54.80 -5.73 -37.20
CA GLN A 44 -53.75 -5.29 -38.14
C GLN A 44 -52.70 -4.36 -37.51
N THR A 45 -52.94 -3.87 -36.30
CA THR A 45 -52.09 -2.86 -35.66
C THR A 45 -50.92 -3.50 -34.92
N THR A 46 -49.70 -3.04 -35.20
CA THR A 46 -48.46 -3.52 -34.54
C THR A 46 -47.91 -2.55 -33.49
N GLU A 47 -48.48 -1.35 -33.36
CA GLU A 47 -48.02 -0.35 -32.39
C GLU A 47 -49.03 -0.24 -31.23
N LEU A 48 -48.56 -0.48 -30.00
CA LEU A 48 -49.39 -0.45 -28.80
C LEU A 48 -50.04 0.92 -28.52
N SER A 49 -49.41 2.00 -28.97
CA SER A 49 -49.95 3.38 -28.91
C SER A 49 -51.22 3.55 -29.74
N ASN A 50 -51.31 2.88 -30.90
CA ASN A 50 -52.43 3.03 -31.82
C ASN A 50 -53.64 2.17 -31.40
N LEU A 51 -53.45 1.25 -30.46
CA LEU A 51 -54.52 0.40 -29.91
C LEU A 51 -55.40 1.12 -28.89
N GLU A 52 -54.87 2.11 -28.14
CA GLU A 52 -55.66 2.87 -27.16
C GLU A 52 -56.88 3.57 -27.77
N PRO A 53 -56.75 4.40 -28.83
CA PRO A 53 -57.89 5.09 -29.41
C PRO A 53 -58.92 4.11 -29.99
N LEU A 54 -58.48 3.01 -30.60
CA LEU A 54 -59.35 1.98 -31.15
C LEU A 54 -60.16 1.27 -30.06
N MET A 55 -59.54 0.95 -28.92
CA MET A 55 -60.25 0.40 -27.76
C MET A 55 -61.25 1.41 -27.17
N GLY A 56 -60.87 2.69 -27.11
CA GLY A 56 -61.78 3.76 -26.68
C GLY A 56 -63.01 3.94 -27.60
N GLU A 57 -62.86 3.73 -28.90
CA GLU A 57 -63.99 3.70 -29.84
C GLU A 57 -64.93 2.51 -29.56
N LEU A 58 -64.39 1.32 -29.28
CA LEU A 58 -65.19 0.16 -28.89
C LEU A 58 -65.97 0.43 -27.59
N ASP A 59 -65.33 1.03 -26.59
CA ASP A 59 -65.97 1.41 -25.33
C ASP A 59 -67.11 2.40 -25.56
N SER A 60 -66.88 3.40 -26.41
CA SER A 60 -67.88 4.42 -26.75
C SER A 60 -69.14 3.80 -27.35
N ILE A 61 -69.01 2.80 -28.24
CA ILE A 61 -70.15 2.08 -28.82
C ILE A 61 -70.90 1.29 -27.74
N ARG A 62 -70.18 0.69 -26.78
CA ARG A 62 -70.76 -0.10 -25.69
C ARG A 62 -71.46 0.71 -24.61
N THR A 63 -71.30 2.04 -24.59
CA THR A 63 -72.14 2.91 -23.72
C THR A 63 -73.63 2.80 -24.05
N ILE A 64 -73.98 2.32 -25.25
CA ILE A 64 -75.35 2.01 -25.65
C ILE A 64 -75.69 0.58 -25.19
N SER A 65 -76.59 0.47 -24.20
CA SER A 65 -76.97 -0.78 -23.52
C SER A 65 -77.26 -1.98 -24.45
N THR A 66 -77.97 -1.77 -25.56
CA THR A 66 -78.26 -2.87 -26.49
C THR A 66 -76.99 -3.43 -27.16
N PHE A 67 -76.04 -2.56 -27.51
CA PHE A 67 -74.80 -2.99 -28.15
C PHE A 67 -73.80 -3.57 -27.14
N ASP A 68 -73.87 -3.17 -25.87
CA ASP A 68 -73.09 -3.81 -24.80
C ASP A 68 -73.30 -5.34 -24.78
N ILE A 69 -74.56 -5.76 -24.75
CA ILE A 69 -74.93 -7.18 -24.76
C ILE A 69 -74.55 -7.84 -26.09
N LYS A 70 -74.88 -7.21 -27.23
CA LYS A 70 -74.64 -7.78 -28.57
C LYS A 70 -73.14 -7.92 -28.91
N THR A 71 -72.28 -7.09 -28.34
CA THR A 71 -70.84 -7.05 -28.66
C THR A 71 -69.94 -7.69 -27.60
N THR A 72 -70.48 -8.06 -26.43
CA THR A 72 -69.75 -8.58 -25.27
C THR A 72 -68.67 -9.61 -25.62
N GLN A 73 -69.03 -10.69 -26.34
CA GLN A 73 -68.08 -11.76 -26.65
C GLN A 73 -66.95 -11.30 -27.57
N LEU A 74 -67.26 -10.52 -28.60
CA LEU A 74 -66.28 -10.00 -29.55
C LEU A 74 -65.32 -9.03 -28.86
N TYR A 75 -65.85 -8.13 -28.03
CA TYR A 75 -65.05 -7.18 -27.28
C TYR A 75 -64.05 -7.87 -26.36
N PHE A 76 -64.52 -8.80 -25.50
CA PHE A 76 -63.63 -9.42 -24.51
C PHE A 76 -62.58 -10.33 -25.19
N SER A 77 -62.93 -10.96 -26.31
CA SER A 77 -61.97 -11.70 -27.15
C SER A 77 -60.88 -10.76 -27.71
N THR A 78 -61.26 -9.59 -28.23
CA THR A 78 -60.32 -8.58 -28.72
C THR A 78 -59.45 -8.02 -27.60
N LEU A 79 -60.04 -7.69 -26.45
CA LEU A 79 -59.30 -7.21 -25.28
C LEU A 79 -58.28 -8.25 -24.80
N GLU A 80 -58.63 -9.53 -24.74
CA GLU A 80 -57.70 -10.62 -24.40
C GLU A 80 -56.54 -10.76 -25.41
N LYS A 81 -56.80 -10.55 -26.71
CA LYS A 81 -55.72 -10.51 -27.72
C LYS A 81 -54.75 -9.35 -27.46
N VAL A 82 -55.27 -8.15 -27.20
CA VAL A 82 -54.46 -6.98 -26.88
C VAL A 82 -53.64 -7.21 -25.61
N ILE A 83 -54.26 -7.75 -24.56
CA ILE A 83 -53.57 -8.12 -23.31
C ILE A 83 -52.44 -9.14 -23.57
N LYS A 84 -52.69 -10.17 -24.38
CA LYS A 84 -51.66 -11.14 -24.78
C LYS A 84 -50.50 -10.47 -25.51
N TYR A 85 -50.80 -9.51 -26.38
CA TYR A 85 -49.78 -8.77 -27.12
C TYR A 85 -48.90 -7.91 -26.20
N VAL A 86 -49.50 -7.17 -25.25
CA VAL A 86 -48.76 -6.42 -24.21
C VAL A 86 -47.89 -7.36 -23.37
N ASN A 87 -48.41 -8.52 -22.95
CA ASN A 87 -47.64 -9.52 -22.21
C ASN A 87 -46.47 -10.10 -23.02
N GLN A 88 -46.62 -10.25 -24.34
CA GLN A 88 -45.52 -10.68 -25.18
C GLN A 88 -44.42 -9.64 -25.22
N CYS A 89 -44.77 -8.36 -25.43
CA CYS A 89 -43.82 -7.25 -25.39
C CYS A 89 -43.07 -7.19 -24.04
N ARG A 90 -43.78 -7.38 -22.93
CA ARG A 90 -43.17 -7.47 -21.59
C ARG A 90 -42.15 -8.61 -21.50
N ARG A 91 -42.48 -9.82 -21.96
CA ARG A 91 -41.56 -10.97 -21.94
C ARG A 91 -40.31 -10.71 -22.79
N ASP A 92 -40.47 -10.06 -23.94
CA ASP A 92 -39.35 -9.71 -24.80
C ASP A 92 -38.42 -8.70 -24.11
N VAL A 93 -38.98 -7.72 -23.39
CA VAL A 93 -38.20 -6.79 -22.55
C VAL A 93 -37.46 -7.53 -21.43
N GLU A 94 -38.13 -8.40 -20.69
CA GLU A 94 -37.52 -9.18 -19.60
C GLU A 94 -36.34 -10.04 -20.09
N GLN A 95 -36.46 -10.67 -21.26
CA GLN A 95 -35.37 -11.44 -21.88
C GLN A 95 -34.19 -10.55 -22.28
N LEU A 96 -34.45 -9.40 -22.91
CA LEU A 96 -33.38 -8.48 -23.31
C LEU A 96 -32.69 -7.83 -22.11
N LEU A 97 -33.43 -7.51 -21.05
CA LEU A 97 -32.87 -7.03 -19.79
C LEU A 97 -32.02 -8.10 -19.09
N PHE A 98 -32.44 -9.37 -19.14
CA PHE A 98 -31.63 -10.46 -18.59
C PHE A 98 -30.26 -10.56 -19.27
N SER A 99 -30.21 -10.44 -20.61
CA SER A 99 -28.94 -10.37 -21.35
C SER A 99 -28.16 -9.09 -21.03
N LEU A 100 -28.85 -7.95 -20.80
CA LEU A 100 -28.26 -6.68 -20.33
C LEU A 100 -27.52 -6.84 -19.02
N PHE A 101 -28.15 -7.41 -17.99
CA PHE A 101 -27.51 -7.59 -16.69
C PHE A 101 -26.35 -8.58 -16.73
N ARG A 102 -26.29 -9.47 -17.73
CA ARG A 102 -25.17 -10.39 -17.96
C ARG A 102 -24.04 -9.83 -18.81
N GLN A 103 -24.17 -8.59 -19.31
CA GLN A 103 -23.21 -7.98 -20.24
C GLN A 103 -22.97 -8.82 -21.51
N GLU A 104 -24.02 -9.54 -21.95
CA GLU A 104 -24.00 -10.30 -23.20
C GLU A 104 -24.21 -9.37 -24.41
N GLN A 105 -24.05 -9.89 -25.63
CA GLN A 105 -24.31 -9.13 -26.85
C GLN A 105 -25.81 -8.84 -26.98
N ILE A 106 -26.19 -7.56 -26.97
CA ILE A 106 -27.60 -7.12 -26.99
C ILE A 106 -27.82 -6.19 -28.16
N ASP A 107 -28.98 -6.33 -28.79
CA ASP A 107 -29.51 -5.34 -29.71
C ASP A 107 -30.19 -4.22 -28.91
N PHE A 108 -29.43 -3.15 -28.64
CA PHE A 108 -29.92 -1.98 -27.92
C PHE A 108 -31.07 -1.28 -28.65
N ASN A 109 -31.13 -1.33 -29.98
CA ASN A 109 -32.25 -0.73 -30.72
C ASN A 109 -33.53 -1.51 -30.49
N LYS A 110 -33.44 -2.85 -30.51
CA LYS A 110 -34.58 -3.72 -30.19
C LYS A 110 -35.07 -3.47 -28.75
N LEU A 111 -34.16 -3.37 -27.79
CA LEU A 111 -34.50 -3.08 -26.40
C LEU A 111 -35.19 -1.72 -26.25
N THR A 112 -34.64 -0.64 -26.84
CA THR A 112 -35.25 0.69 -26.81
C THR A 112 -36.67 0.66 -27.40
N ASN A 113 -36.86 0.06 -28.57
CA ASN A 113 -38.16 -0.01 -29.22
C ASN A 113 -39.19 -0.80 -28.39
N CYS A 114 -38.79 -1.92 -27.78
CA CYS A 114 -39.66 -2.70 -26.90
C CYS A 114 -40.02 -1.91 -25.63
N LEU A 115 -39.08 -1.16 -25.04
CA LEU A 115 -39.33 -0.33 -23.87
C LEU A 115 -40.29 0.82 -24.17
N ILE A 116 -40.12 1.53 -25.29
CA ILE A 116 -41.04 2.59 -25.74
C ILE A 116 -42.43 2.01 -26.02
N SER A 117 -42.50 0.87 -26.70
CA SER A 117 -43.76 0.19 -27.00
C SER A 117 -44.49 -0.19 -25.71
N LEU A 118 -43.77 -0.78 -24.74
CA LEU A 118 -44.31 -1.11 -23.44
C LEU A 118 -44.76 0.17 -22.72
N GLN A 119 -43.94 1.23 -22.72
CA GLN A 119 -44.26 2.52 -22.10
C GLN A 119 -45.61 3.09 -22.59
N SER A 120 -45.87 2.96 -23.89
CA SER A 120 -47.12 3.41 -24.53
C SER A 120 -48.35 2.58 -24.14
N ALA A 121 -48.19 1.40 -23.54
CA ALA A 121 -49.27 0.49 -23.17
C ALA A 121 -49.86 0.75 -21.77
N LYS A 122 -49.46 1.84 -21.09
CA LYS A 122 -49.92 2.21 -19.73
C LYS A 122 -51.45 2.26 -19.60
N TRP A 123 -52.15 2.57 -20.68
CA TRP A 123 -53.61 2.63 -20.74
C TRP A 123 -54.30 1.29 -20.47
N ILE A 124 -53.61 0.15 -20.64
CA ILE A 124 -54.19 -1.19 -20.39
C ILE A 124 -54.64 -1.38 -18.94
N GLU A 125 -54.04 -0.62 -18.02
CA GLU A 125 -54.37 -0.60 -16.59
C GLU A 125 -55.84 -0.23 -16.34
N LYS A 126 -56.47 0.54 -17.26
CA LYS A 126 -57.91 0.86 -17.25
C LYS A 126 -58.78 -0.40 -17.37
N TYR A 127 -58.28 -1.43 -18.05
CA TYR A 127 -59.01 -2.67 -18.34
C TYR A 127 -58.58 -3.83 -17.43
N ARG A 128 -57.33 -3.81 -16.92
CA ARG A 128 -56.81 -4.83 -16.01
C ARG A 128 -55.84 -4.23 -15.01
N THR A 129 -56.32 -3.97 -13.80
CA THR A 129 -55.51 -3.46 -12.68
C THR A 129 -54.41 -4.44 -12.29
N GLY A 130 -53.23 -3.92 -11.95
CA GLY A 130 -52.04 -4.66 -11.55
C GLY A 130 -51.24 -5.25 -12.72
N MET A 131 -51.65 -5.02 -13.97
CA MET A 131 -50.97 -5.56 -15.13
C MET A 131 -49.75 -4.72 -15.52
N TYR A 132 -49.82 -3.42 -15.29
CA TYR A 132 -48.82 -2.45 -15.71
C TYR A 132 -48.19 -1.68 -14.54
N SER A 133 -48.87 -1.60 -13.40
CA SER A 133 -48.41 -0.87 -12.22
C SER A 133 -46.97 -1.24 -11.85
N ASP A 134 -46.11 -0.23 -11.78
CA ASP A 134 -44.71 -0.26 -11.34
C ASP A 134 -43.70 -0.99 -12.25
N ILE A 135 -44.10 -1.56 -13.40
CA ILE A 135 -43.16 -2.30 -14.29
C ILE A 135 -42.13 -1.36 -14.92
N ILE A 136 -42.58 -0.26 -15.54
CA ILE A 136 -41.69 0.72 -16.17
C ILE A 136 -40.74 1.34 -15.14
N ASP A 137 -41.28 1.78 -14.01
CA ASP A 137 -40.49 2.38 -12.93
C ASP A 137 -39.45 1.39 -12.37
N THR A 138 -39.80 0.10 -12.28
CA THR A 138 -38.87 -0.96 -11.86
C THR A 138 -37.76 -1.15 -12.88
N ILE A 139 -38.09 -1.21 -14.18
CA ILE A 139 -37.10 -1.37 -15.24
C ILE A 139 -36.15 -0.15 -15.30
N GLU A 140 -36.70 1.06 -15.21
CA GLU A 140 -35.92 2.29 -15.17
C GLU A 140 -34.92 2.26 -13.99
N LYS A 141 -35.39 1.91 -12.79
CA LYS A 141 -34.53 1.77 -11.61
C LYS A 141 -33.41 0.74 -11.82
N GLN A 142 -33.72 -0.44 -12.38
CA GLN A 142 -32.72 -1.48 -12.61
C GLN A 142 -31.66 -1.05 -13.65
N ILE A 143 -32.06 -0.35 -14.72
CA ILE A 143 -31.11 0.19 -15.70
C ILE A 143 -30.21 1.24 -15.05
N ILE A 144 -30.78 2.14 -14.23
CA ILE A 144 -30.00 3.15 -13.49
C ILE A 144 -29.02 2.48 -12.52
N GLU A 145 -29.44 1.44 -11.81
CA GLU A 145 -28.61 0.69 -10.87
C GLU A 145 -27.43 0.01 -11.59
N LEU A 146 -27.69 -0.69 -12.70
CA LEU A 146 -26.63 -1.28 -13.53
C LEU A 146 -25.61 -0.24 -14.00
N ILE A 147 -26.07 0.94 -14.42
CA ILE A 147 -25.16 2.03 -14.86
C ILE A 147 -24.31 2.54 -13.70
N LYS A 148 -24.87 2.63 -12.49
CA LYS A 148 -24.12 3.01 -11.29
C LYS A 148 -23.07 1.95 -10.94
N GLU A 149 -23.43 0.68 -10.98
CA GLU A 149 -22.50 -0.43 -10.74
C GLU A 149 -21.36 -0.44 -11.77
N LEU A 150 -21.68 -0.29 -13.07
CA LEU A 150 -20.68 -0.19 -14.14
C LEU A 150 -19.76 1.01 -13.97
N LYS A 151 -20.34 2.17 -13.60
CA LYS A 151 -19.59 3.39 -13.30
C LYS A 151 -18.62 3.16 -12.13
N GLU A 152 -19.10 2.63 -11.01
CA GLU A 152 -18.27 2.39 -9.83
C GLU A 152 -17.16 1.37 -10.14
N SER A 153 -17.51 0.28 -10.81
CA SER A 153 -16.56 -0.75 -11.22
C SER A 153 -15.47 -0.21 -12.16
N ALA A 154 -15.82 0.69 -13.08
CA ALA A 154 -14.85 1.37 -13.93
C ALA A 154 -13.97 2.32 -13.11
N MET A 155 -14.56 3.21 -12.32
CA MET A 155 -13.85 4.28 -11.61
C MET A 155 -12.98 3.80 -10.44
N GLN A 156 -13.29 2.65 -9.83
CA GLN A 156 -12.47 2.03 -8.79
C GLN A 156 -11.24 1.30 -9.36
N THR A 157 -11.19 1.07 -10.68
CA THR A 157 -10.04 0.42 -11.30
C THR A 157 -8.92 1.44 -11.48
N ASN A 158 -7.77 1.20 -10.82
CA ASN A 158 -6.58 2.02 -11.00
C ASN A 158 -5.96 1.77 -12.40
N LEU A 159 -5.74 2.86 -13.15
CA LEU A 159 -5.20 2.88 -14.51
C LEU A 159 -3.85 3.61 -14.57
N ASP A 160 -2.98 3.40 -13.58
CA ASP A 160 -1.62 3.92 -13.58
C ASP A 160 -0.66 3.06 -14.45
N LEU A 161 0.62 3.44 -14.46
CA LEU A 161 1.68 2.75 -15.21
C LEU A 161 1.84 1.28 -14.82
N ASP A 162 1.56 0.93 -13.56
CA ASP A 162 1.70 -0.43 -13.03
C ASP A 162 0.51 -1.33 -13.40
N ASN A 163 -0.64 -0.73 -13.68
CA ASN A 163 -1.90 -1.42 -13.96
C ASN A 163 -2.35 -1.28 -15.44
N SER A 164 -1.42 -1.07 -16.36
CA SER A 164 -1.70 -0.87 -17.78
C SER A 164 -2.53 -1.99 -18.44
N ASN A 165 -2.41 -3.23 -17.98
CA ASN A 165 -3.19 -4.37 -18.45
C ASN A 165 -4.70 -4.25 -18.17
N LYS A 166 -5.13 -3.43 -17.20
CA LYS A 166 -6.54 -3.23 -16.86
C LYS A 166 -7.25 -2.26 -17.79
N ILE A 167 -6.51 -1.45 -18.55
CA ILE A 167 -7.06 -0.43 -19.47
C ILE A 167 -8.02 -1.06 -20.48
N GLU A 168 -7.67 -2.20 -21.09
CA GLU A 168 -8.54 -2.86 -22.07
C GLU A 168 -9.88 -3.27 -21.46
N THR A 169 -9.88 -3.71 -20.19
CA THR A 169 -11.08 -4.13 -19.48
C THR A 169 -11.97 -2.93 -19.17
N VAL A 170 -11.39 -1.83 -18.68
CA VAL A 170 -12.13 -0.59 -18.43
C VAL A 170 -12.67 0.00 -19.74
N HIS A 171 -11.86 0.01 -20.80
CA HIS A 171 -12.27 0.48 -22.12
C HIS A 171 -13.48 -0.29 -22.66
N LYS A 172 -13.49 -1.63 -22.56
CA LYS A 172 -14.66 -2.45 -22.95
C LYS A 172 -15.92 -2.07 -22.17
N ARG A 173 -15.81 -1.82 -20.86
CA ARG A 173 -16.94 -1.35 -20.04
C ARG A 173 -17.42 0.03 -20.46
N VAL A 174 -16.49 0.96 -20.73
CA VAL A 174 -16.81 2.30 -21.23
C VAL A 174 -17.52 2.23 -22.58
N LEU A 175 -17.08 1.37 -23.49
CA LEU A 175 -17.78 1.14 -24.77
C LEU A 175 -19.18 0.57 -24.56
N TYR A 176 -19.32 -0.42 -23.69
CA TYR A 176 -20.61 -1.01 -23.35
C TYR A 176 -21.57 0.04 -22.77
N MET A 177 -21.10 0.87 -21.84
CA MET A 177 -21.86 2.00 -21.31
C MET A 177 -22.24 2.99 -22.42
N ASN A 178 -21.35 3.30 -23.36
CA ASN A 178 -21.67 4.19 -24.47
C ASN A 178 -22.76 3.63 -25.40
N GLU A 179 -22.83 2.32 -25.61
CA GLU A 179 -23.95 1.70 -26.34
C GLU A 179 -25.28 1.85 -25.60
N MET A 180 -25.26 1.87 -24.25
CA MET A 180 -26.46 2.13 -23.44
C MET A 180 -27.03 3.55 -23.63
N LYS A 181 -26.30 4.50 -24.25
CA LYS A 181 -26.85 5.82 -24.60
C LYS A 181 -28.07 5.74 -25.50
N ARG A 182 -28.25 4.65 -26.25
CA ARG A 182 -29.45 4.41 -27.06
C ARG A 182 -30.73 4.25 -26.22
N LEU A 183 -30.59 4.01 -24.92
CA LEU A 183 -31.70 3.95 -23.97
C LEU A 183 -32.06 5.32 -23.39
N ASN A 184 -31.38 6.40 -23.79
CA ASN A 184 -31.59 7.74 -23.24
C ASN A 184 -33.00 8.30 -23.51
N GLU A 185 -33.66 7.87 -24.59
CA GLU A 185 -35.05 8.20 -24.87
C GLU A 185 -36.01 7.65 -23.80
N PHE A 186 -35.65 6.51 -23.19
CA PHE A 186 -36.42 5.87 -22.12
C PHE A 186 -35.96 6.35 -20.73
N VAL A 187 -34.64 6.45 -20.50
CA VAL A 187 -34.06 6.91 -19.23
C VAL A 187 -33.16 8.12 -19.47
N SER A 188 -33.74 9.31 -19.35
CA SER A 188 -33.08 10.60 -19.64
C SER A 188 -31.85 10.92 -18.76
N SER A 189 -31.66 10.21 -17.64
CA SER A 189 -30.49 10.41 -16.78
C SER A 189 -29.24 9.66 -17.23
N ILE A 190 -29.36 8.72 -18.18
CA ILE A 190 -28.26 7.83 -18.61
C ILE A 190 -27.07 8.61 -19.15
N ASP A 191 -27.31 9.60 -20.02
CA ASP A 191 -26.24 10.40 -20.62
C ASP A 191 -25.36 11.08 -19.57
N LYS A 192 -25.96 11.63 -18.51
CA LYS A 192 -25.21 12.30 -17.43
C LYS A 192 -24.25 11.34 -16.73
N HIS A 193 -24.67 10.10 -16.49
CA HIS A 193 -23.82 9.11 -15.83
C HIS A 193 -22.68 8.63 -16.74
N ILE A 194 -22.97 8.39 -18.02
CA ILE A 194 -21.97 7.94 -18.99
C ILE A 194 -20.95 9.05 -19.31
N ASP A 195 -21.40 10.29 -19.45
CA ASP A 195 -20.49 11.42 -19.71
C ASP A 195 -19.50 11.66 -18.58
N VAL A 196 -19.91 11.43 -17.32
CA VAL A 196 -19.00 11.46 -16.17
C VAL A 196 -17.92 10.39 -16.31
N VAL A 197 -18.28 9.17 -16.69
CA VAL A 197 -17.32 8.07 -16.88
C VAL A 197 -16.39 8.34 -18.05
N ASN A 198 -16.90 8.80 -19.19
CA ASN A 198 -16.07 9.17 -20.35
C ASN A 198 -15.05 10.26 -20.00
N LYS A 199 -15.50 11.34 -19.33
CA LYS A 199 -14.61 12.43 -18.90
C LYS A 199 -13.56 11.94 -17.91
N TRP A 200 -13.96 11.11 -16.95
CA TRP A 200 -13.03 10.50 -16.00
C TRP A 200 -11.99 9.62 -16.71
N PHE A 201 -12.42 8.75 -17.62
CA PHE A 201 -11.53 7.83 -18.34
C PHE A 201 -10.50 8.61 -19.16
N ILE A 202 -10.94 9.60 -19.94
CA ILE A 202 -10.04 10.48 -20.72
C ILE A 202 -9.06 11.21 -19.80
N LYS A 203 -9.57 11.78 -18.69
CA LYS A 203 -8.73 12.52 -17.74
C LYS A 203 -7.64 11.65 -17.15
N VAL A 204 -7.98 10.47 -16.62
CA VAL A 204 -7.01 9.57 -15.97
C VAL A 204 -5.93 9.11 -16.95
N ILE A 205 -6.31 8.76 -18.19
CA ILE A 205 -5.34 8.38 -19.22
C ILE A 205 -4.40 9.56 -19.55
N ASN A 206 -4.96 10.77 -19.73
CA ASN A 206 -4.18 11.98 -20.03
C ASN A 206 -3.27 12.40 -18.86
N ASP A 207 -3.69 12.21 -17.62
CA ASP A 207 -2.85 12.45 -16.45
C ASP A 207 -1.61 11.54 -16.48
N VAL A 208 -1.77 10.26 -16.86
CA VAL A 208 -0.63 9.35 -17.06
C VAL A 208 0.24 9.78 -18.25
N PHE A 209 -0.35 10.24 -19.35
CA PHE A 209 0.42 10.79 -20.47
C PHE A 209 1.29 11.99 -20.06
N ASN A 210 0.74 12.88 -19.24
CA ASN A 210 1.49 14.02 -18.70
C ASN A 210 2.64 13.55 -17.80
N ILE A 211 2.40 12.55 -16.93
CA ILE A 211 3.48 11.96 -16.10
C ILE A 211 4.60 11.40 -16.98
N ILE A 212 4.27 10.70 -18.07
CA ILE A 212 5.26 10.19 -19.02
C ILE A 212 6.02 11.35 -19.67
N LYS A 213 5.32 12.35 -20.22
CA LYS A 213 5.94 13.52 -20.87
C LYS A 213 6.87 14.29 -19.92
N ASP A 214 6.46 14.48 -18.67
CA ASP A 214 7.24 15.19 -17.66
C ASP A 214 8.47 14.40 -17.21
N THR A 215 8.33 13.08 -17.08
CA THR A 215 9.44 12.19 -16.70
C THR A 215 10.48 12.09 -17.81
N PHE A 216 10.06 11.97 -19.06
CA PHE A 216 10.93 11.72 -20.21
C PHE A 216 11.04 12.96 -21.10
N ASN A 217 11.38 14.09 -20.48
CA ASN A 217 11.58 15.36 -21.17
C ASN A 217 13.08 15.58 -21.45
N ILE A 218 13.43 15.72 -22.74
CA ILE A 218 14.83 15.87 -23.18
C ILE A 218 15.46 17.17 -22.66
N GLU A 219 14.71 18.27 -22.61
CA GLU A 219 15.23 19.58 -22.18
C GLU A 219 15.55 19.56 -20.68
N LYS A 220 14.60 19.09 -19.86
CA LYS A 220 14.80 18.91 -18.41
C LYS A 220 15.99 17.98 -18.12
N TRP A 221 16.12 16.91 -18.90
CA TRP A 221 17.20 15.95 -18.72
C TRP A 221 18.58 16.53 -19.05
N LYS A 222 18.68 17.41 -20.06
CA LYS A 222 19.95 18.12 -20.39
C LYS A 222 20.40 19.07 -19.29
N GLU A 223 19.48 19.63 -18.51
CA GLU A 223 19.78 20.54 -17.40
C GLU A 223 20.25 19.78 -16.13
N GLN A 224 19.87 18.51 -16.00
CA GLN A 224 20.28 17.65 -14.90
C GLN A 224 21.71 17.13 -15.13
N LYS A 225 22.56 17.23 -14.11
CA LYS A 225 23.92 16.66 -14.14
C LYS A 225 23.84 15.13 -14.05
N TYR A 226 23.70 14.48 -15.21
CA TYR A 226 23.89 13.05 -15.46
C TYR A 226 23.24 12.10 -14.42
N GLU A 227 21.92 11.94 -14.49
CA GLU A 227 21.20 10.87 -13.81
C GLU A 227 20.97 9.67 -14.74
N THR A 228 21.08 8.46 -14.19
CA THR A 228 20.73 7.19 -14.85
C THR A 228 19.24 7.16 -15.21
N LEU A 229 18.90 6.59 -16.36
CA LEU A 229 17.51 6.45 -16.79
C LEU A 229 16.82 5.32 -16.01
N ASP A 230 15.62 5.57 -15.47
CA ASP A 230 14.77 4.51 -14.94
C ASP A 230 14.12 3.72 -16.09
N PHE A 231 14.78 2.64 -16.51
CA PHE A 231 14.31 1.76 -17.58
C PHE A 231 13.03 1.02 -17.24
N SER A 232 12.76 0.74 -15.95
CA SER A 232 11.51 0.11 -15.55
C SER A 232 10.33 1.04 -15.82
N LYS A 233 10.48 2.31 -15.48
CA LYS A 233 9.45 3.32 -15.75
C LYS A 233 9.27 3.57 -17.25
N ALA A 234 10.35 3.56 -18.04
CA ALA A 234 10.28 3.70 -19.49
C ALA A 234 9.57 2.50 -20.16
N GLU A 235 9.88 1.28 -19.73
CA GLU A 235 9.24 0.04 -20.22
C GLU A 235 7.74 0.04 -19.90
N LYS A 236 7.37 0.40 -18.66
CA LYS A 236 5.96 0.53 -18.26
C LYS A 236 5.24 1.61 -19.07
N GLY A 237 5.88 2.77 -19.29
CA GLY A 237 5.35 3.85 -20.12
C GLY A 237 5.09 3.43 -21.56
N LEU A 238 6.04 2.73 -22.20
CA LEU A 238 5.87 2.19 -23.55
C LEU A 238 4.71 1.18 -23.62
N ASN A 239 4.67 0.22 -22.70
CA ASN A 239 3.59 -0.77 -22.67
C ASN A 239 2.20 -0.12 -22.48
N TYR A 240 2.12 0.86 -21.59
CA TYR A 240 0.92 1.65 -21.37
C TYR A 240 0.44 2.34 -22.66
N LEU A 241 1.36 3.01 -23.37
CA LEU A 241 1.05 3.70 -24.61
C LEU A 241 0.70 2.73 -25.75
N TYR A 242 1.32 1.56 -25.84
CA TYR A 242 0.96 0.55 -26.84
C TYR A 242 -0.46 0.02 -26.63
N ILE A 243 -0.86 -0.22 -25.37
CA ILE A 243 -2.24 -0.63 -25.05
C ILE A 243 -3.22 0.48 -25.40
N CYS A 244 -2.92 1.72 -25.02
CA CYS A 244 -3.73 2.90 -25.35
C CYS A 244 -3.87 3.12 -26.87
N ASN A 245 -2.81 2.90 -27.64
CA ASN A 245 -2.84 3.01 -29.10
C ASN A 245 -3.67 1.90 -29.75
N LYS A 246 -3.61 0.67 -29.20
CA LYS A 246 -4.37 -0.48 -29.69
C LYS A 246 -5.88 -0.29 -29.54
N ILE A 247 -6.34 0.35 -28.46
CA ILE A 247 -7.77 0.53 -28.19
C ILE A 247 -8.44 1.63 -29.04
N ARG A 248 -7.68 2.41 -29.82
CA ARG A 248 -8.19 3.45 -30.76
C ARG A 248 -9.28 4.35 -30.15
N ALA A 249 -8.98 4.83 -28.95
CA ALA A 249 -9.85 5.63 -28.11
C ALA A 249 -9.74 7.14 -28.46
N PRO A 250 -10.58 8.04 -27.90
CA PRO A 250 -10.61 9.46 -28.29
C PRO A 250 -9.33 10.28 -27.97
N PHE A 251 -8.30 9.63 -27.42
CA PHE A 251 -6.99 10.21 -27.10
C PHE A 251 -5.89 9.74 -28.05
N GLU A 252 -6.23 9.25 -29.25
CA GLU A 252 -5.27 8.73 -30.24
C GLU A 252 -4.14 9.73 -30.57
N SER A 253 -4.48 11.01 -30.80
CA SER A 253 -3.50 12.05 -31.11
C SER A 253 -2.52 12.30 -29.96
N ASP A 254 -3.02 12.40 -28.73
CA ASP A 254 -2.21 12.65 -27.54
C ASP A 254 -1.35 11.43 -27.20
N CYS A 255 -1.90 10.23 -27.36
CA CYS A 255 -1.18 8.98 -27.18
C CYS A 255 -0.03 8.87 -28.18
N GLN A 256 -0.28 9.12 -29.47
CA GLN A 256 0.74 9.04 -30.51
C GLN A 256 1.83 10.10 -30.31
N SER A 257 1.45 11.33 -29.94
CA SER A 257 2.41 12.38 -29.58
C SER A 257 3.28 11.96 -28.39
N THR A 258 2.68 11.43 -27.33
CA THR A 258 3.41 10.97 -26.13
C THR A 258 4.34 9.81 -26.44
N LEU A 259 3.89 8.85 -27.26
CA LEU A 259 4.69 7.71 -27.71
C LEU A 259 5.89 8.16 -28.53
N ASN A 260 5.69 9.08 -29.49
CA ASN A 260 6.77 9.61 -30.29
C ASN A 260 7.81 10.33 -29.43
N ASN A 261 7.36 11.16 -28.47
CA ASN A 261 8.25 11.87 -27.55
C ASN A 261 9.08 10.89 -26.69
N LEU A 262 8.46 9.84 -26.16
CA LEU A 262 9.16 8.82 -25.37
C LEU A 262 10.17 8.04 -26.21
N ILE A 263 9.81 7.66 -27.44
CA ILE A 263 10.73 6.99 -28.36
C ILE A 263 11.91 7.91 -28.72
N GLU A 264 11.65 9.18 -28.98
CA GLU A 264 12.68 10.17 -29.29
C GLU A 264 13.62 10.37 -28.10
N PHE A 265 13.08 10.44 -26.88
CA PHE A 265 13.87 10.50 -25.65
C PHE A 265 14.79 9.27 -25.52
N ILE A 266 14.27 8.06 -25.70
CA ILE A 266 15.06 6.82 -25.61
C ILE A 266 16.16 6.79 -26.68
N LYS A 267 15.86 7.23 -27.92
CA LYS A 267 16.86 7.36 -28.98
C LYS A 267 17.94 8.38 -28.64
N TYR A 268 17.55 9.53 -28.08
CA TYR A 268 18.49 10.55 -27.64
C TYR A 268 19.42 10.00 -26.54
N PHE A 269 18.86 9.31 -25.54
CA PHE A 269 19.63 8.65 -24.48
C PHE A 269 20.59 7.58 -25.05
N SER A 270 20.13 6.75 -25.97
CA SER A 270 20.96 5.74 -26.64
C SER A 270 22.17 6.37 -27.35
N SER A 271 21.96 7.46 -28.10
CA SER A 271 23.05 8.21 -28.73
C SER A 271 23.99 8.85 -27.72
N PHE A 272 23.44 9.39 -26.62
CA PHE A 272 24.24 9.96 -25.54
C PHE A 272 25.18 8.92 -24.92
N VAL A 273 24.65 7.76 -24.55
CA VAL A 273 25.45 6.66 -23.96
C VAL A 273 26.53 6.19 -24.93
N GLN A 274 26.21 6.06 -26.21
CA GLN A 274 27.20 5.70 -27.23
C GLN A 274 28.32 6.75 -27.33
N ASN A 275 27.98 8.03 -27.43
CA ASN A 275 28.95 9.11 -27.50
C ASN A 275 29.82 9.20 -26.23
N GLU A 276 29.22 8.97 -25.04
CA GLU A 276 29.95 8.94 -23.78
C GLU A 276 30.97 7.79 -23.76
N MET A 277 30.59 6.59 -24.18
CA MET A 277 31.52 5.47 -24.27
C MET A 277 32.62 5.73 -25.30
N GLU A 278 32.29 6.26 -26.48
CA GLU A 278 33.27 6.58 -27.54
C GLU A 278 34.28 7.63 -27.07
N ASN A 279 33.82 8.72 -26.46
CA ASN A 279 34.69 9.78 -25.94
C ASN A 279 35.63 9.26 -24.84
N ASN A 280 35.13 8.43 -23.92
CA ASN A 280 35.96 7.86 -22.86
C ASN A 280 36.95 6.82 -23.41
N PHE A 281 36.57 6.08 -24.45
CA PHE A 281 37.47 5.14 -25.11
C PHE A 281 38.59 5.87 -25.86
N GLU A 282 38.27 6.95 -26.58
CA GLU A 282 39.26 7.78 -27.29
C GLU A 282 40.30 8.39 -26.33
N LYS A 283 39.87 8.80 -25.12
CA LYS A 283 40.79 9.24 -24.05
C LYS A 283 41.75 8.14 -23.61
N ILE A 284 41.29 6.89 -23.53
CA ILE A 284 42.14 5.73 -23.21
C ILE A 284 43.13 5.47 -24.36
N GLU A 285 42.67 5.50 -25.61
CA GLU A 285 43.53 5.26 -26.77
C GLU A 285 44.66 6.29 -26.91
N LYS A 286 44.35 7.56 -26.66
CA LYS A 286 45.29 8.69 -26.76
C LYS A 286 46.14 8.89 -25.51
N TYR A 287 45.99 8.05 -24.50
CA TYR A 287 46.70 8.20 -23.23
C TYR A 287 48.22 8.06 -23.41
N LYS A 288 48.95 9.12 -23.01
CA LYS A 288 50.42 9.20 -22.97
C LYS A 288 50.96 9.61 -21.58
N GLY A 289 50.09 9.68 -20.58
CA GLY A 289 50.38 10.25 -19.26
C GLY A 289 50.92 9.25 -18.25
N LYS A 290 51.15 9.73 -17.02
CA LYS A 290 51.49 8.90 -15.84
C LYS A 290 50.32 8.72 -14.85
N ASN A 291 49.18 9.40 -15.06
CA ASN A 291 48.01 9.30 -14.20
C ASN A 291 47.14 8.07 -14.54
N ALA A 292 47.47 6.93 -13.94
CA ALA A 292 46.74 5.67 -14.14
C ALA A 292 45.29 5.70 -13.63
N ASP A 293 44.94 6.64 -12.77
CA ASP A 293 43.59 6.74 -12.20
C ASP A 293 42.57 7.25 -13.23
N GLU A 294 42.98 8.15 -14.13
CA GLU A 294 42.11 8.72 -15.17
C GLU A 294 41.64 7.65 -16.18
N ILE A 295 42.56 6.81 -16.64
CA ILE A 295 42.23 5.70 -17.56
C ILE A 295 41.38 4.62 -16.87
N SER A 296 41.63 4.38 -15.59
CA SER A 296 40.87 3.43 -14.77
C SER A 296 39.42 3.88 -14.60
N GLU A 297 39.18 5.18 -14.43
CA GLU A 297 37.83 5.74 -14.33
C GLU A 297 37.13 5.75 -15.71
N ASN A 298 37.81 6.16 -16.78
CA ASN A 298 37.24 6.09 -18.14
C ASN A 298 36.82 4.65 -18.51
N ALA A 299 37.65 3.65 -18.19
CA ALA A 299 37.32 2.24 -18.44
C ALA A 299 36.13 1.76 -17.60
N LYS A 300 35.99 2.26 -16.37
CA LYS A 300 34.87 1.96 -15.48
C LYS A 300 33.56 2.56 -16.00
N ILE A 301 33.58 3.79 -16.53
CA ILE A 301 32.41 4.40 -17.16
C ILE A 301 31.92 3.54 -18.33
N ILE A 302 32.83 3.09 -19.20
CA ILE A 302 32.49 2.21 -20.33
C ILE A 302 31.90 0.89 -19.83
N ALA A 303 32.52 0.27 -18.81
CA ALA A 303 32.04 -0.98 -18.23
C ALA A 303 30.61 -0.85 -17.68
N ASN A 304 30.35 0.23 -16.94
CA ASN A 304 29.03 0.51 -16.38
C ASN A 304 27.98 0.71 -17.48
N ARG A 305 28.31 1.43 -18.56
CA ARG A 305 27.38 1.64 -19.68
C ARG A 305 27.11 0.37 -20.48
N LEU A 306 28.13 -0.46 -20.71
CA LEU A 306 27.93 -1.76 -21.37
C LEU A 306 27.06 -2.70 -20.53
N GLN A 307 27.25 -2.69 -19.21
CA GLN A 307 26.40 -3.43 -18.28
C GLN A 307 24.95 -2.94 -18.33
N GLU A 308 24.75 -1.62 -18.28
CA GLU A 308 23.43 -0.98 -18.41
C GLU A 308 22.73 -1.40 -19.72
N ILE A 309 23.42 -1.36 -20.86
CA ILE A 309 22.88 -1.79 -22.15
C ILE A 309 22.52 -3.29 -22.14
N SER A 310 23.35 -4.13 -21.56
CA SER A 310 23.08 -5.58 -21.44
C SER A 310 21.84 -5.87 -20.59
N GLU A 311 21.64 -5.12 -19.52
CA GLU A 311 20.43 -5.22 -18.70
C GLU A 311 19.18 -4.77 -19.44
N ILE A 312 19.28 -3.71 -20.26
CA ILE A 312 18.17 -3.24 -21.11
C ILE A 312 17.79 -4.30 -22.14
N GLU A 313 18.77 -4.89 -22.83
CA GLU A 313 18.53 -5.92 -23.83
C GLU A 313 17.82 -7.15 -23.24
N THR A 314 18.19 -7.55 -22.02
CA THR A 314 17.65 -8.75 -21.36
C THR A 314 16.30 -8.51 -20.65
N LYS A 315 16.14 -7.39 -19.94
CA LYS A 315 14.98 -7.13 -19.07
C LYS A 315 13.93 -6.18 -19.68
N TYR A 316 14.33 -5.25 -20.54
CA TYR A 316 13.48 -4.13 -21.01
C TYR A 316 13.35 -4.13 -22.53
N LYS A 317 12.63 -5.13 -23.06
CA LYS A 317 12.55 -5.40 -24.50
C LYS A 317 11.92 -4.27 -25.31
N CYS A 318 10.87 -3.61 -24.78
CA CYS A 318 10.23 -2.50 -25.49
C CYS A 318 11.18 -1.30 -25.58
N VAL A 319 11.87 -0.97 -24.48
CA VAL A 319 12.89 0.08 -24.47
C VAL A 319 14.03 -0.25 -25.43
N PHE A 320 14.58 -1.46 -25.38
CA PHE A 320 15.67 -1.88 -26.27
C PHE A 320 15.26 -1.81 -27.75
N SER A 321 13.99 -2.09 -28.08
CA SER A 321 13.50 -2.01 -29.45
C SER A 321 13.59 -0.61 -30.05
N CYS A 322 13.62 0.43 -29.20
CA CYS A 322 13.73 1.83 -29.58
C CYS A 322 15.18 2.31 -29.77
N PHE A 323 16.19 1.53 -29.37
CA PHE A 323 17.60 1.88 -29.52
C PHE A 323 17.98 1.97 -31.01
N LEU A 324 18.79 2.96 -31.37
CA LEU A 324 19.25 3.16 -32.75
C LEU A 324 20.13 1.99 -33.22
N GLN A 325 20.96 1.45 -32.33
CA GLN A 325 21.92 0.39 -32.64
C GLN A 325 21.58 -0.88 -31.85
N LYS A 326 20.82 -1.79 -32.48
CA LYS A 326 20.44 -3.08 -31.89
C LYS A 326 21.61 -4.06 -31.71
N LYS A 327 22.79 -3.74 -32.26
CA LYS A 327 24.01 -4.56 -32.18
C LYS A 327 25.15 -3.82 -31.47
N LEU A 328 24.82 -2.84 -30.62
CA LEU A 328 25.80 -2.00 -29.95
C LEU A 328 26.80 -2.83 -29.13
N ILE A 329 26.33 -3.82 -28.36
CA ILE A 329 27.22 -4.70 -27.58
C ILE A 329 28.19 -5.45 -28.50
N GLU A 330 27.69 -6.08 -29.56
CA GLU A 330 28.52 -6.82 -30.52
C GLU A 330 29.55 -5.91 -31.23
N GLN A 331 29.18 -4.67 -31.55
CA GLN A 331 30.13 -3.69 -32.09
C GLN A 331 31.24 -3.35 -31.10
N TRP A 332 30.91 -3.19 -29.82
CA TRP A 332 31.89 -2.96 -28.77
C TRP A 332 32.78 -4.18 -28.51
N LYS A 333 32.24 -5.41 -28.56
CA LYS A 333 33.05 -6.63 -28.49
C LYS A 333 34.12 -6.68 -29.59
N THR A 334 33.71 -6.40 -30.83
CA THR A 334 34.63 -6.32 -31.98
C THR A 334 35.68 -5.23 -31.77
N LYS A 335 35.24 -4.02 -31.39
CA LYS A 335 36.14 -2.88 -31.16
C LYS A 335 37.17 -3.14 -30.05
N LEU A 336 36.76 -3.74 -28.94
CA LEU A 336 37.65 -4.11 -27.85
C LEU A 336 38.64 -5.21 -28.26
N SER A 337 38.20 -6.18 -29.06
CA SER A 337 39.06 -7.24 -29.59
C SER A 337 40.10 -6.73 -30.58
N GLU A 338 39.71 -5.83 -31.49
CA GLU A 338 40.63 -5.15 -32.41
C GLU A 338 41.69 -4.35 -31.65
N TYR A 339 41.26 -3.60 -30.62
CA TYR A 339 42.18 -2.81 -29.80
C TYR A 339 43.14 -3.67 -28.97
N LEU A 340 42.66 -4.80 -28.41
CA LEU A 340 43.50 -5.76 -27.70
C LEU A 340 44.61 -6.32 -28.59
N ASN A 341 44.28 -6.68 -29.83
CA ASN A 341 45.25 -7.19 -30.81
C ASN A 341 46.30 -6.13 -31.17
N GLU A 342 45.88 -4.88 -31.33
CA GLU A 342 46.83 -3.78 -31.56
C GLU A 342 47.73 -3.52 -30.35
N LEU A 343 47.17 -3.54 -29.13
CA LEU A 343 47.95 -3.44 -27.89
C LEU A 343 49.00 -4.56 -27.78
N LEU A 344 48.61 -5.80 -28.08
CA LEU A 344 49.52 -6.95 -28.11
C LEU A 344 50.69 -6.73 -29.06
N ARG A 345 50.41 -6.27 -30.28
CA ARG A 345 51.43 -5.99 -31.30
C ARG A 345 52.39 -4.89 -30.83
N VAL A 346 51.86 -3.80 -30.27
CA VAL A 346 52.66 -2.69 -29.75
C VAL A 346 53.51 -3.14 -28.56
N MET A 347 52.95 -3.89 -27.61
CA MET A 347 53.67 -4.40 -26.44
C MET A 347 54.80 -5.38 -26.83
N ASP A 348 54.58 -6.26 -27.80
CA ASP A 348 55.62 -7.15 -28.34
C ASP A 348 56.80 -6.33 -28.87
N LEU A 349 56.54 -5.32 -29.69
CA LEU A 349 57.57 -4.43 -30.24
C LEU A 349 58.34 -3.68 -29.14
N LEU A 350 57.63 -3.08 -28.17
CA LEU A 350 58.24 -2.36 -27.05
C LEU A 350 59.09 -3.28 -26.16
N SER A 351 58.64 -4.52 -25.96
CA SER A 351 59.37 -5.52 -25.19
C SER A 351 60.69 -5.91 -25.86
N ARG A 352 60.68 -6.14 -27.18
CA ARG A 352 61.88 -6.44 -27.98
C ARG A 352 62.85 -5.26 -28.05
N ALA A 353 62.31 -4.05 -28.13
CA ALA A 353 63.09 -2.81 -28.12
C ALA A 353 63.60 -2.40 -26.73
N LYS A 354 63.23 -3.14 -25.66
CA LYS A 354 63.56 -2.86 -24.25
C LYS A 354 63.14 -1.46 -23.77
N GLN A 355 62.06 -0.91 -24.32
CA GLN A 355 61.51 0.40 -23.94
C GLN A 355 60.60 0.28 -22.71
N ALA A 356 61.21 0.20 -21.53
CA ALA A 356 60.51 -0.12 -20.28
C ALA A 356 59.40 0.89 -19.89
N ASP A 357 59.62 2.18 -20.09
CA ASP A 357 58.65 3.22 -19.70
C ASP A 357 57.41 3.24 -20.60
N ASP A 358 57.61 3.08 -21.92
CA ASP A 358 56.51 2.98 -22.89
C ASP A 358 55.73 1.69 -22.67
N LEU A 359 56.41 0.57 -22.39
CA LEU A 359 55.78 -0.71 -22.06
C LEU A 359 54.96 -0.60 -20.76
N ASN A 360 55.47 0.09 -19.74
CA ASN A 360 54.75 0.33 -18.48
C ASN A 360 53.49 1.20 -18.69
N THR A 361 53.54 2.16 -19.60
CA THR A 361 52.39 3.00 -19.97
C THR A 361 51.31 2.15 -20.65
N LYS A 362 51.69 1.28 -21.60
CA LYS A 362 50.75 0.35 -22.24
C LYS A 362 50.18 -0.67 -21.25
N LEU A 363 50.99 -1.17 -20.31
CA LEU A 363 50.52 -2.06 -19.25
C LEU A 363 49.48 -1.39 -18.35
N SER A 364 49.62 -0.09 -18.09
CA SER A 364 48.62 0.67 -17.31
C SER A 364 47.28 0.75 -18.06
N ILE A 365 47.31 0.98 -19.38
CA ILE A 365 46.10 0.95 -20.24
C ILE A 365 45.46 -0.44 -20.21
N THR A 366 46.24 -1.49 -20.44
CA THR A 366 45.74 -2.87 -20.45
C THR A 366 45.16 -3.27 -19.09
N LYS A 367 45.78 -2.84 -17.98
CA LYS A 367 45.24 -3.04 -16.63
C LYS A 367 43.92 -2.30 -16.42
N ALA A 368 43.78 -1.07 -16.91
CA ALA A 368 42.53 -0.32 -16.80
C ALA A 368 41.41 -1.00 -17.60
N LEU A 369 41.72 -1.48 -18.81
CA LEU A 369 40.77 -2.14 -19.71
C LEU A 369 40.37 -3.55 -19.27
N SER A 370 41.09 -4.20 -18.34
CA SER A 370 40.65 -5.50 -17.79
C SER A 370 39.30 -5.46 -17.09
N LYS A 371 38.81 -4.28 -16.70
CA LYS A 371 37.43 -4.08 -16.23
C LYS A 371 36.38 -4.44 -17.29
N LEU A 372 36.75 -4.46 -18.56
CA LEU A 372 35.90 -4.80 -19.69
C LEU A 372 35.99 -6.29 -20.09
N ASP A 373 36.79 -7.09 -19.39
CA ASP A 373 37.00 -8.51 -19.72
C ASP A 373 35.72 -9.36 -19.63
N GLY A 374 34.71 -8.91 -18.88
CA GLY A 374 33.40 -9.56 -18.83
C GLY A 374 32.63 -9.51 -20.16
N PHE A 375 33.00 -8.60 -21.06
CA PHE A 375 32.42 -8.45 -22.39
C PHE A 375 33.27 -9.10 -23.50
N MET A 376 34.38 -9.76 -23.15
CA MET A 376 35.30 -10.39 -24.09
C MET A 376 35.14 -11.92 -24.05
N GLU A 377 35.18 -12.57 -25.22
CA GLU A 377 34.98 -14.04 -25.34
C GLU A 377 36.31 -14.81 -25.44
N ASP A 378 37.29 -14.27 -26.17
CA ASP A 378 38.57 -14.94 -26.45
C ASP A 378 39.67 -14.56 -25.44
N LYS A 379 40.68 -13.81 -25.90
CA LYS A 379 41.82 -13.35 -25.09
C LYS A 379 41.39 -12.12 -24.28
N LYS A 380 41.71 -12.10 -22.99
CA LYS A 380 41.34 -11.02 -22.07
C LYS A 380 42.48 -10.02 -21.88
N PHE A 381 42.15 -8.75 -21.59
CA PHE A 381 43.15 -7.73 -21.29
C PHE A 381 43.97 -8.11 -20.06
N PHE A 382 43.37 -8.70 -19.03
CA PHE A 382 44.10 -9.15 -17.84
C PHE A 382 45.18 -10.19 -18.13
N ASP A 383 44.91 -11.13 -19.05
CA ASP A 383 45.87 -12.16 -19.43
C ASP A 383 47.08 -11.53 -20.14
N VAL A 384 46.83 -10.56 -21.03
CA VAL A 384 47.88 -9.78 -21.71
C VAL A 384 48.68 -8.93 -20.72
N TYR A 385 48.01 -8.32 -19.75
CA TYR A 385 48.69 -7.56 -18.70
C TYR A 385 49.70 -8.43 -17.93
N LYS A 386 49.29 -9.63 -17.50
CA LYS A 386 50.17 -10.57 -16.79
C LYS A 386 51.38 -11.01 -17.61
N GLU A 387 51.15 -11.35 -18.87
CA GLU A 387 52.18 -11.78 -19.81
C GLU A 387 53.30 -10.73 -19.92
N TYR A 388 52.94 -9.48 -20.18
CA TYR A 388 53.91 -8.40 -20.40
C TYR A 388 54.46 -7.77 -19.12
N GLN A 389 53.77 -7.90 -17.98
CA GLN A 389 54.30 -7.49 -16.69
C GLN A 389 55.54 -8.31 -16.29
N CYS A 390 55.53 -9.62 -16.55
CA CYS A 390 56.67 -10.50 -16.31
C CYS A 390 57.89 -10.10 -17.17
N ILE A 391 57.62 -9.73 -18.43
CA ILE A 391 58.64 -9.26 -19.36
C ILE A 391 59.22 -7.91 -18.90
N LEU A 392 58.38 -6.97 -18.44
CA LEU A 392 58.83 -5.68 -17.92
C LEU A 392 59.75 -5.82 -16.69
N ILE A 393 59.43 -6.73 -15.76
CA ILE A 393 60.27 -7.02 -14.58
C ILE A 393 61.64 -7.53 -15.03
N THR A 394 61.66 -8.41 -16.04
CA THR A 394 62.90 -8.95 -16.62
C THR A 394 63.76 -7.84 -17.24
N ILE A 395 63.16 -6.94 -18.04
CA ILE A 395 63.85 -5.80 -18.66
C ILE A 395 64.44 -4.84 -17.61
N LYS A 396 63.71 -4.55 -16.52
CA LYS A 396 64.20 -3.70 -15.43
C LYS A 396 65.32 -4.37 -14.63
N SER A 397 65.22 -5.68 -14.37
CA SER A 397 66.24 -6.44 -13.63
C SER A 397 67.59 -6.58 -14.35
N THR A 398 67.62 -6.41 -15.68
CA THR A 398 68.88 -6.41 -16.45
C THR A 398 69.64 -5.08 -16.42
N ASN A 399 69.03 -4.00 -15.91
CA ASN A 399 69.64 -2.67 -15.87
C ASN A 399 70.14 -2.23 -14.48
N ASP A 400 69.73 -2.91 -13.40
CA ASP A 400 70.18 -2.62 -12.03
C ASP A 400 71.04 -3.76 -11.47
N THR A 401 72.36 -3.57 -11.48
CA THR A 401 73.31 -4.38 -10.70
C THR A 401 73.27 -3.98 -9.22
N SER A 402 72.16 -4.26 -8.54
CA SER A 402 72.14 -4.32 -7.07
C SER A 402 70.87 -4.98 -6.54
N ALA A 403 70.92 -6.31 -6.33
CA ALA A 403 70.28 -6.97 -5.18
C ALA A 403 70.57 -8.49 -5.22
N PRO A 404 71.47 -9.01 -4.38
CA PRO A 404 71.72 -10.44 -4.20
C PRO A 404 70.53 -11.23 -3.61
N GLU A 405 69.44 -10.56 -3.24
CA GLU A 405 68.27 -11.19 -2.59
C GLU A 405 67.39 -11.96 -3.59
N MET A 406 67.43 -11.64 -4.89
CA MET A 406 66.78 -12.46 -5.93
C MET A 406 67.58 -13.72 -6.30
N THR A 407 68.84 -13.82 -5.87
CA THR A 407 69.66 -15.03 -6.12
C THR A 407 69.35 -16.14 -5.11
N ALA A 408 68.78 -15.80 -3.95
CA ALA A 408 68.31 -16.77 -2.95
C ALA A 408 67.03 -17.51 -3.41
N LEU A 409 66.20 -16.88 -4.26
CA LEU A 409 65.03 -17.53 -4.89
C LEU A 409 65.39 -18.38 -6.12
N LYS A 410 66.63 -18.30 -6.62
CA LYS A 410 67.11 -19.10 -7.77
C LYS A 410 67.69 -20.46 -7.38
N THR A 411 67.91 -20.75 -6.09
CA THR A 411 68.66 -21.94 -5.65
C THR A 411 67.85 -23.01 -4.90
N SER A 412 66.55 -22.81 -4.65
CA SER A 412 65.67 -23.94 -4.33
C SER A 412 65.14 -24.54 -5.62
N ASN A 413 65.65 -25.73 -6.00
CA ASN A 413 65.23 -26.54 -7.15
C ASN A 413 63.79 -27.12 -7.03
N ILE A 414 62.88 -26.30 -6.52
CA ILE A 414 61.42 -26.43 -6.63
C ILE A 414 60.98 -25.07 -7.21
N VAL A 415 61.28 -24.84 -8.50
CA VAL A 415 61.31 -23.51 -9.13
C VAL A 415 60.01 -23.19 -9.89
N GLY A 416 59.42 -22.04 -9.56
CA GLY A 416 59.28 -20.92 -10.51
C GLY A 416 58.05 -20.86 -11.41
N GLU A 417 57.50 -21.98 -11.87
CA GLU A 417 56.30 -21.96 -12.71
C GLU A 417 55.15 -22.68 -12.03
N GLN A 418 55.40 -23.85 -11.44
CA GLN A 418 54.42 -24.52 -10.57
C GLN A 418 54.16 -23.78 -9.27
N PHE A 419 55.19 -23.24 -8.60
CA PHE A 419 54.98 -22.48 -7.35
C PHE A 419 54.25 -21.15 -7.61
N PHE A 420 54.52 -20.48 -8.75
CA PHE A 420 53.85 -19.23 -9.10
C PHE A 420 52.48 -19.42 -9.76
N GLN A 421 52.26 -20.51 -10.52
CA GLN A 421 50.92 -20.93 -10.92
C GLN A 421 50.11 -21.38 -9.72
N GLN A 422 50.68 -22.13 -8.78
CA GLN A 422 50.00 -22.52 -7.55
C GLN A 422 49.76 -21.31 -6.64
N ALA A 423 50.69 -20.36 -6.55
CA ALA A 423 50.49 -19.10 -5.82
C ALA A 423 49.46 -18.21 -6.52
N GLY A 424 49.46 -18.13 -7.84
CA GLY A 424 48.47 -17.38 -8.63
C GLY A 424 47.08 -18.03 -8.59
N GLN A 425 47.00 -19.36 -8.65
CA GLN A 425 45.78 -20.14 -8.43
C GLN A 425 45.32 -20.01 -6.98
N ALA A 426 46.23 -19.99 -6.00
CA ALA A 426 45.91 -19.76 -4.60
C ALA A 426 45.43 -18.33 -4.37
N ILE A 427 46.05 -17.31 -4.96
CA ILE A 427 45.60 -15.91 -4.89
C ILE A 427 44.24 -15.75 -5.58
N ASN A 428 44.02 -16.36 -6.74
CA ASN A 428 42.71 -16.38 -7.40
C ASN A 428 41.67 -17.12 -6.57
N ALA A 429 42.01 -18.27 -5.98
CA ALA A 429 41.12 -19.02 -5.08
C ALA A 429 40.82 -18.24 -3.79
N ILE A 430 41.80 -17.50 -3.26
CA ILE A 430 41.63 -16.58 -2.14
C ILE A 430 40.72 -15.42 -2.56
N ASN A 431 40.89 -14.83 -3.75
CA ASN A 431 40.03 -13.76 -4.25
C ASN A 431 38.58 -14.24 -4.48
N VAL A 432 38.39 -15.41 -5.07
CA VAL A 432 37.05 -16.02 -5.27
C VAL A 432 36.44 -16.39 -3.92
N GLY A 433 37.21 -16.96 -3.01
CA GLY A 433 36.77 -17.26 -1.65
C GLY A 433 36.44 -16.00 -0.86
N LEU A 434 37.18 -14.92 -1.07
CA LEU A 434 36.93 -13.61 -0.49
C LEU A 434 35.67 -12.98 -1.07
N ASP A 435 35.46 -13.03 -2.39
CA ASP A 435 34.23 -12.53 -3.03
C ASP A 435 32.99 -13.29 -2.51
N ALA A 436 33.08 -14.62 -2.41
CA ALA A 436 32.02 -15.44 -1.81
C ALA A 436 31.77 -15.06 -0.35
N LEU A 437 32.82 -14.81 0.42
CA LEU A 437 32.73 -14.45 1.83
C LEU A 437 32.22 -13.02 2.04
N LEU A 438 32.55 -12.08 1.15
CA LEU A 438 32.00 -10.72 1.11
C LEU A 438 30.49 -10.77 0.84
N GLU A 439 30.07 -11.49 -0.21
CA GLU A 439 28.66 -11.66 -0.56
C GLU A 439 27.88 -12.41 0.52
N GLU A 440 28.44 -13.48 1.09
CA GLU A 440 27.81 -14.23 2.18
C GLU A 440 27.60 -13.34 3.41
N THR A 441 28.60 -12.53 3.77
CA THR A 441 28.52 -11.64 4.93
C THR A 441 27.52 -10.53 4.71
N LYS A 442 27.50 -9.94 3.51
CA LYS A 442 26.51 -8.93 3.12
C LYS A 442 25.10 -9.51 3.12
N ASN A 443 24.89 -10.69 2.54
CA ASN A 443 23.59 -11.36 2.54
C ASN A 443 23.12 -11.71 3.95
N LYS A 444 24.01 -12.23 4.81
CA LYS A 444 23.69 -12.48 6.23
C LYS A 444 23.32 -11.19 6.96
N ALA A 445 24.00 -10.07 6.69
CA ALA A 445 23.66 -8.77 7.26
C ALA A 445 22.32 -8.22 6.73
N ILE A 446 21.98 -8.47 5.46
CA ILE A 446 20.69 -8.07 4.86
C ILE A 446 19.53 -8.89 5.44
N ILE A 447 19.72 -10.21 5.58
CA ILE A 447 18.70 -11.18 6.02
C ILE A 447 18.39 -11.06 7.51
N LEU A 448 19.22 -10.37 8.31
CA LEU A 448 18.90 -10.04 9.70
C LEU A 448 17.49 -9.44 9.79
N GLY A 449 16.58 -10.25 10.34
CA GLY A 449 15.17 -9.95 10.47
C GLY A 449 14.89 -8.90 11.54
N HIS A 450 13.66 -8.87 12.04
CA HIS A 450 13.27 -7.99 13.15
C HIS A 450 13.84 -8.42 14.51
N GLU A 451 14.20 -9.70 14.64
CA GLU A 451 14.87 -10.24 15.82
C GLU A 451 16.34 -10.49 15.49
N ILE A 452 17.23 -9.96 16.34
CA ILE A 452 18.67 -10.12 16.16
C ILE A 452 19.07 -11.52 16.65
N GLU A 453 19.20 -12.46 15.72
CA GLU A 453 19.62 -13.82 16.01
C GLU A 453 21.12 -13.87 16.35
N LYS A 454 21.42 -14.38 17.54
CA LYS A 454 22.77 -14.49 18.09
C LYS A 454 23.73 -15.28 17.18
N ASP A 455 23.29 -16.40 16.63
CA ASP A 455 24.13 -17.26 15.79
C ASP A 455 24.47 -16.59 14.45
N THR A 456 23.52 -15.81 13.91
CA THR A 456 23.69 -15.03 12.70
C THR A 456 24.71 -13.91 12.90
N ILE A 457 24.62 -13.14 14.00
CA ILE A 457 25.61 -12.12 14.35
C ILE A 457 27.00 -12.74 14.56
N LYS A 458 27.07 -13.85 15.29
CA LYS A 458 28.33 -14.57 15.50
C LYS A 458 28.99 -14.97 14.18
N SER A 459 28.19 -15.48 13.22
CA SER A 459 28.70 -15.83 11.90
C SER A 459 29.18 -14.62 11.11
N ILE A 460 28.51 -13.47 11.20
CA ILE A 460 28.94 -12.23 10.53
C ILE A 460 30.27 -11.75 11.11
N VAL A 461 30.39 -11.70 12.44
CA VAL A 461 31.64 -11.31 13.12
C VAL A 461 32.78 -12.25 12.77
N GLU A 462 32.52 -13.56 12.71
CA GLU A 462 33.52 -14.54 12.32
C GLU A 462 34.01 -14.30 10.88
N ASN A 463 33.10 -13.99 9.96
CA ASN A 463 33.46 -13.66 8.58
C ASN A 463 34.24 -12.33 8.50
N LEU A 464 33.82 -11.27 9.19
CA LEU A 464 34.57 -10.00 9.27
C LEU A 464 35.98 -10.21 9.80
N ASN A 465 36.15 -11.03 10.83
CA ASN A 465 37.47 -11.37 11.36
C ASN A 465 38.31 -12.21 10.37
N ARG A 466 37.69 -13.10 9.59
CA ARG A 466 38.37 -13.84 8.51
C ARG A 466 38.81 -12.89 7.39
N MET A 467 38.00 -11.89 7.04
CA MET A 467 38.36 -10.86 6.07
C MET A 467 39.53 -10.00 6.56
N GLU A 468 39.52 -9.57 7.82
CA GLU A 468 40.59 -8.74 8.37
C GLU A 468 41.91 -9.53 8.44
N LYS A 469 41.85 -10.82 8.81
CA LYS A 469 43.01 -11.71 8.70
C LYS A 469 43.49 -11.86 7.25
N ALA A 470 42.60 -12.07 6.29
CA ALA A 470 42.99 -12.17 4.88
C ALA A 470 43.66 -10.88 4.38
N LYS A 471 43.16 -9.73 4.83
CA LYS A 471 43.74 -8.40 4.60
C LYS A 471 45.13 -8.27 5.22
N GLU A 472 45.34 -8.66 6.48
CA GLU A 472 46.67 -8.64 7.12
C GLU A 472 47.67 -9.56 6.41
N PHE A 473 47.27 -10.78 6.07
CA PHE A 473 48.15 -11.79 5.48
C PHE A 473 48.50 -11.56 4.00
N VAL A 474 47.60 -10.93 3.22
CA VAL A 474 47.69 -10.89 1.75
C VAL A 474 47.54 -9.47 1.20
N SER A 475 47.58 -8.43 2.04
CA SER A 475 47.47 -7.00 1.64
C SER A 475 48.37 -6.59 0.47
N GLN A 476 49.55 -7.20 0.34
CA GLN A 476 50.51 -6.92 -0.73
C GLN A 476 50.14 -7.57 -2.08
N PHE A 477 49.24 -8.57 -2.07
CA PHE A 477 48.88 -9.37 -3.25
C PHE A 477 47.38 -9.31 -3.59
N LEU A 478 46.55 -8.69 -2.74
CA LEU A 478 45.13 -8.47 -2.98
C LEU A 478 44.91 -7.18 -3.78
N GLU A 479 44.42 -7.28 -5.01
CA GLU A 479 43.94 -6.11 -5.78
C GLU A 479 42.71 -5.45 -5.11
N LYS A 480 42.04 -6.17 -4.19
CA LYS A 480 40.72 -5.85 -3.65
C LYS A 480 40.70 -5.41 -2.17
N VAL A 481 41.82 -4.99 -1.59
CA VAL A 481 41.84 -4.49 -0.19
C VAL A 481 40.80 -3.38 0.05
N GLY A 482 40.59 -2.50 -0.94
CA GLY A 482 39.54 -1.48 -0.90
C GLY A 482 38.11 -2.05 -0.86
N HIS A 483 37.85 -3.20 -1.48
CA HIS A 483 36.55 -3.87 -1.43
C HIS A 483 36.26 -4.48 -0.06
N ILE A 484 37.28 -4.98 0.64
CA ILE A 484 37.13 -5.47 2.02
C ILE A 484 36.72 -4.32 2.94
N ASN A 485 37.40 -3.18 2.86
CA ASN A 485 37.05 -2.00 3.67
C ASN A 485 35.63 -1.53 3.34
N LYS A 486 35.29 -1.41 2.05
CA LYS A 486 33.95 -1.01 1.62
C LYS A 486 32.86 -1.97 2.10
N CYS A 487 33.07 -3.28 2.00
CA CYS A 487 32.12 -4.27 2.50
C CYS A 487 32.00 -4.23 4.02
N THR A 488 33.11 -4.03 4.73
CA THR A 488 33.11 -3.86 6.19
C THR A 488 32.29 -2.64 6.59
N GLU A 489 32.47 -1.50 5.92
CA GLU A 489 31.67 -0.29 6.12
C GLU A 489 30.18 -0.51 5.78
N GLU A 490 29.87 -1.12 4.65
CA GLU A 490 28.48 -1.44 4.25
C GLU A 490 27.80 -2.37 5.28
N VAL A 491 28.49 -3.41 5.74
CA VAL A 491 27.99 -4.33 6.76
C VAL A 491 27.82 -3.61 8.10
N GLN A 492 28.74 -2.73 8.49
CA GLN A 492 28.61 -1.92 9.70
C GLN A 492 27.40 -0.98 9.64
N ILE A 493 27.15 -0.34 8.48
CA ILE A 493 25.96 0.50 8.27
C ILE A 493 24.68 -0.34 8.39
N LEU A 494 24.63 -1.51 7.73
CA LEU A 494 23.47 -2.40 7.81
C LEU A 494 23.23 -2.89 9.24
N LEU A 495 24.27 -3.28 9.96
CA LEU A 495 24.19 -3.66 11.37
C LEU A 495 23.70 -2.49 12.23
N ALA A 496 24.19 -1.27 11.97
CA ALA A 496 23.78 -0.07 12.67
C ALA A 496 22.28 0.20 12.51
N GLU A 497 21.77 0.18 11.27
CA GLU A 497 20.36 0.36 10.99
C GLU A 497 19.49 -0.68 11.70
N ARG A 498 19.93 -1.95 11.71
CA ARG A 498 19.19 -3.04 12.35
C ARG A 498 19.19 -2.92 13.86
N ILE A 499 20.33 -2.60 14.46
CA ILE A 499 20.46 -2.37 15.90
C ILE A 499 19.62 -1.18 16.32
N ASN A 500 19.64 -0.07 15.58
CA ASN A 500 18.83 1.10 15.88
C ASN A 500 17.33 0.78 15.90
N ARG A 501 16.82 0.01 14.93
CA ARG A 501 15.41 -0.45 14.95
C ARG A 501 15.10 -1.32 16.17
N PHE A 502 16.05 -2.15 16.59
CA PHE A 502 15.88 -2.97 17.78
C PHE A 502 15.87 -2.12 19.07
N ILE A 503 16.73 -1.11 19.15
CA ILE A 503 16.76 -0.10 20.21
C ILE A 503 15.43 0.67 20.26
N ASP A 504 14.89 1.10 19.12
CA ASP A 504 13.58 1.74 19.04
C ASP A 504 12.46 0.84 19.58
N GLY A 505 12.49 -0.45 19.22
CA GLY A 505 11.56 -1.43 19.77
C GLY A 505 11.66 -1.58 21.30
N ILE A 506 12.86 -1.51 21.86
CA ILE A 506 13.08 -1.49 23.32
C ILE A 506 12.52 -0.21 23.93
N ASN A 507 12.76 0.96 23.32
CA ASN A 507 12.21 2.23 23.80
C ASN A 507 10.67 2.24 23.82
N VAL A 508 10.03 1.59 22.84
CA VAL A 508 8.57 1.40 22.82
C VAL A 508 8.12 0.49 23.98
N LEU A 509 8.86 -0.58 24.28
CA LEU A 509 8.56 -1.44 25.44
C LEU A 509 8.72 -0.70 26.76
N ILE A 510 9.75 0.13 26.90
CA ILE A 510 9.95 1.00 28.08
C ILE A 510 8.78 1.98 28.21
N SER A 511 8.40 2.65 27.11
CA SER A 511 7.31 3.64 27.10
C SER A 511 5.92 3.04 27.37
N SER A 512 5.71 1.79 26.95
CA SER A 512 4.48 1.03 27.22
C SER A 512 4.46 0.32 28.58
N ASN A 513 5.48 0.55 29.42
CA ASN A 513 5.66 -0.07 30.73
C ASN A 513 5.83 -1.60 30.68
N ASN A 514 6.23 -2.20 29.55
CA ASN A 514 6.57 -3.63 29.47
C ASN A 514 8.05 -3.87 29.83
N PHE A 515 8.38 -3.62 31.10
CA PHE A 515 9.75 -3.61 31.60
C PHE A 515 10.44 -4.98 31.61
N TYR A 516 9.70 -6.07 31.83
CA TYR A 516 10.26 -7.42 31.83
C TYR A 516 10.80 -7.81 30.45
N GLU A 517 10.03 -7.53 29.40
CA GLU A 517 10.47 -7.80 28.04
C GLU A 517 11.57 -6.83 27.60
N ALA A 518 11.48 -5.57 28.03
CA ALA A 518 12.54 -4.59 27.82
C ALA A 518 13.88 -5.05 28.41
N ASP A 519 13.91 -5.55 29.67
CA ASP A 519 15.13 -6.07 30.32
C ASP A 519 15.77 -7.21 29.51
N LYS A 520 14.96 -8.21 29.11
CA LYS A 520 15.47 -9.33 28.30
C LYS A 520 16.07 -8.86 26.98
N LYS A 521 15.46 -7.88 26.32
CA LYS A 521 15.96 -7.33 25.05
C LYS A 521 17.17 -6.43 25.25
N ILE A 522 17.25 -5.69 26.37
CA ILE A 522 18.45 -4.93 26.76
C ILE A 522 19.64 -5.87 27.00
N ASP A 523 19.44 -6.99 27.70
CA ASP A 523 20.48 -7.99 27.89
C ASP A 523 20.92 -8.60 26.55
N SER A 524 19.96 -8.89 25.68
CA SER A 524 20.22 -9.42 24.34
C SER A 524 21.04 -8.45 23.48
N ILE A 525 20.68 -7.17 23.46
CA ILE A 525 21.41 -6.16 22.67
C ILE A 525 22.78 -5.83 23.26
N THR A 526 22.91 -5.87 24.60
CA THR A 526 24.21 -5.75 25.28
C THR A 526 25.13 -6.91 24.86
N PHE A 527 24.60 -8.13 24.83
CA PHE A 527 25.35 -9.30 24.38
C PHE A 527 25.74 -9.20 22.88
N VAL A 528 24.86 -8.68 22.02
CA VAL A 528 25.17 -8.44 20.60
C VAL A 528 26.29 -7.41 20.44
N ARG A 529 26.26 -6.31 21.20
CA ARG A 529 27.35 -5.32 21.23
C ARG A 529 28.67 -5.98 21.61
N ASP A 530 28.66 -6.81 22.66
CA ASP A 530 29.87 -7.49 23.13
C ASP A 530 30.40 -8.50 22.08
N LEU A 531 29.51 -9.14 21.29
CA LEU A 531 29.91 -9.98 20.16
C LEU A 531 30.54 -9.18 19.01
N LEU A 532 29.97 -8.01 18.69
CA LEU A 532 30.46 -7.16 17.59
C LEU A 532 31.83 -6.55 17.90
N GLY A 533 32.14 -6.30 19.17
CA GLY A 533 33.44 -5.80 19.61
C GLY A 533 33.85 -4.52 18.86
N SER A 534 34.99 -4.54 18.18
CA SER A 534 35.50 -3.40 17.40
C SER A 534 34.67 -3.04 16.17
N HIS A 535 33.74 -3.90 15.75
CA HIS A 535 32.85 -3.64 14.61
C HIS A 535 31.57 -2.90 15.02
N CYS A 536 31.36 -2.66 16.32
CA CYS A 536 30.25 -1.84 16.81
C CYS A 536 30.66 -0.37 16.81
N THR A 537 29.87 0.51 16.21
CA THR A 537 30.16 1.94 16.21
C THR A 537 30.02 2.55 17.60
N GLU A 538 30.76 3.63 17.85
CA GLU A 538 30.72 4.35 19.13
C GLU A 538 29.31 4.92 19.40
N ASP A 539 28.64 5.40 18.36
CA ASP A 539 27.26 5.92 18.44
C ASP A 539 26.27 4.85 18.90
N ILE A 540 26.31 3.64 18.33
CA ILE A 540 25.44 2.54 18.75
C ILE A 540 25.75 2.14 20.19
N SER A 541 27.02 2.04 20.54
CA SER A 541 27.45 1.66 21.88
C SER A 541 26.89 2.65 22.92
N LYS A 542 26.98 3.94 22.61
CA LYS A 542 26.40 5.01 23.43
C LYS A 542 24.87 4.90 23.53
N GLN A 543 24.16 4.64 22.43
CA GLN A 543 22.70 4.46 22.46
C GLN A 543 22.27 3.25 23.31
N ILE A 544 23.03 2.15 23.25
CA ILE A 544 22.77 0.98 24.11
C ILE A 544 22.99 1.32 25.58
N ASP A 545 24.02 2.11 25.91
CA ASP A 545 24.25 2.57 27.28
C ASP A 545 23.15 3.56 27.75
N GLU A 546 22.64 4.39 26.84
CA GLU A 546 21.51 5.28 27.08
C GLU A 546 20.21 4.52 27.39
N LEU A 547 19.97 3.32 26.82
CA LEU A 547 18.79 2.49 27.13
C LEU A 547 18.65 2.19 28.63
N LYS A 548 19.75 1.86 29.31
CA LYS A 548 19.74 1.61 30.76
C LYS A 548 19.41 2.87 31.55
N THR A 549 19.83 4.03 31.06
CA THR A 549 19.52 5.33 31.66
C THR A 549 18.07 5.74 31.43
N ASN A 550 17.55 5.52 30.21
CA ASN A 550 16.16 5.77 29.84
C ASN A 550 15.21 4.89 30.65
N GLN A 551 15.52 3.60 30.75
CA GLN A 551 14.78 2.68 31.60
C GLN A 551 14.76 3.14 33.06
N LYS A 552 15.93 3.48 33.62
CA LYS A 552 16.02 3.96 35.00
C LYS A 552 15.16 5.20 35.23
N THR A 553 15.16 6.12 34.25
CA THR A 553 14.36 7.36 34.30
C THR A 553 12.87 7.04 34.22
N ALA A 554 12.44 6.23 33.25
CA ALA A 554 11.04 5.83 33.10
C ALA A 554 10.50 5.15 34.36
N VAL A 555 11.28 4.26 34.97
CA VAL A 555 10.85 3.50 36.15
C VAL A 555 10.87 4.37 37.41
N LEU A 556 11.98 5.03 37.74
CA LEU A 556 12.15 5.74 39.02
C LEU A 556 11.60 7.16 39.01
N THR A 557 11.50 7.80 37.84
CA THR A 557 10.95 9.14 37.73
C THR A 557 9.50 9.06 37.29
N ASP A 558 9.21 8.50 36.11
CA ASP A 558 7.89 8.67 35.51
C ASP A 558 6.84 7.79 36.16
N VAL A 559 7.10 6.49 36.30
CA VAL A 559 6.14 5.54 36.90
C VAL A 559 5.98 5.81 38.40
N VAL A 560 7.07 6.00 39.14
CA VAL A 560 7.00 6.33 40.57
C VAL A 560 6.23 7.63 40.78
N LYS A 561 6.53 8.70 40.03
CA LYS A 561 5.82 9.98 40.15
C LYS A 561 4.35 9.83 39.80
N LYS A 562 4.03 9.14 38.69
CA LYS A 562 2.64 8.89 38.28
C LYS A 562 1.80 8.31 39.42
N TYR A 563 2.23 7.21 40.03
CA TYR A 563 1.47 6.59 41.12
C TYR A 563 1.61 7.33 42.47
N SER A 564 2.72 8.05 42.68
CA SER A 564 2.90 8.90 43.86
C SER A 564 2.04 10.15 43.84
N ASP A 565 1.68 10.67 42.67
CA ASP A 565 0.86 11.87 42.50
C ASP A 565 -0.64 11.53 42.28
N MET A 566 -0.94 10.39 41.65
CA MET A 566 -2.31 9.92 41.35
C MET A 566 -3.22 9.88 42.59
N ASP A 567 -4.41 10.48 42.50
CA ASP A 567 -5.42 10.43 43.56
C ASP A 567 -5.93 8.99 43.76
N ILE A 568 -6.22 8.61 45.00
CA ILE A 568 -6.66 7.24 45.30
C ILE A 568 -8.00 6.89 44.64
N SER A 569 -8.82 7.89 44.30
CA SER A 569 -10.10 7.70 43.61
C SER A 569 -9.90 7.23 42.16
N GLU A 570 -8.73 7.50 41.57
CA GLU A 570 -8.38 7.13 40.19
C GLU A 570 -7.88 5.68 40.06
N TYR A 571 -7.67 4.97 41.18
CA TYR A 571 -7.18 3.58 41.17
C TYR A 571 -8.18 2.61 40.52
N THR A 572 -9.46 3.00 40.41
CA THR A 572 -10.45 2.22 39.64
C THR A 572 -10.15 2.23 38.14
N LEU A 573 -9.56 3.32 37.63
CA LEU A 573 -9.24 3.50 36.21
C LEU A 573 -7.84 2.97 35.87
N GLN A 574 -6.89 3.16 36.78
CA GLN A 574 -5.50 2.72 36.61
C GLN A 574 -5.04 1.99 37.88
N PRO A 575 -5.42 0.71 38.04
CA PRO A 575 -5.16 -0.02 39.26
C PRO A 575 -3.66 -0.23 39.49
N PRO A 576 -3.11 0.14 40.67
CA PRO A 576 -1.71 -0.12 41.00
C PRO A 576 -1.34 -1.62 41.04
N THR A 577 -2.33 -2.51 41.04
CA THR A 577 -2.10 -3.97 41.11
C THR A 577 -1.20 -4.48 39.99
N ASP A 578 -1.41 -4.05 38.75
CA ASP A 578 -0.69 -4.61 37.60
C ASP A 578 0.79 -4.21 37.61
N ILE A 579 1.08 -2.93 37.86
CA ILE A 579 2.45 -2.43 37.92
C ILE A 579 3.22 -2.98 39.13
N LEU A 580 2.55 -3.10 40.29
CA LEU A 580 3.17 -3.66 41.50
C LEU A 580 3.38 -5.18 41.37
N HIS A 581 2.51 -5.88 40.63
CA HIS A 581 2.71 -7.29 40.30
C HIS A 581 3.91 -7.46 39.36
N GLN A 582 4.01 -6.63 38.32
CA GLN A 582 5.11 -6.65 37.37
C GLN A 582 6.45 -6.35 38.05
N PHE A 583 6.53 -5.31 38.89
CA PHE A 583 7.74 -5.04 39.68
C PHE A 583 7.99 -6.13 40.73
N GLY A 584 6.92 -6.69 41.32
CA GLY A 584 7.00 -7.75 42.30
C GLY A 584 7.62 -9.04 41.78
N SER A 585 7.43 -9.37 40.50
CA SER A 585 8.02 -10.56 39.86
C SER A 585 9.50 -10.38 39.50
N ILE A 586 9.97 -9.13 39.33
CA ILE A 586 11.35 -8.80 38.89
C ILE A 586 12.18 -8.07 39.96
N LYS A 587 11.63 -7.78 41.14
CA LYS A 587 12.33 -7.05 42.21
C LYS A 587 13.64 -7.72 42.68
N ASN A 588 13.77 -9.03 42.47
CA ASN A 588 14.95 -9.80 42.87
C ASN A 588 16.05 -9.81 41.79
N THR A 589 15.74 -9.42 40.55
CA THR A 589 16.70 -9.44 39.43
C THR A 589 17.33 -8.08 39.18
N ASN A 590 16.61 -6.97 39.42
CA ASN A 590 17.17 -5.63 39.22
C ASN A 590 16.75 -4.67 40.37
N PRO A 591 17.72 -4.01 41.04
CA PRO A 591 17.47 -3.18 42.22
C PRO A 591 16.61 -1.94 41.92
N ILE A 592 16.54 -1.50 40.66
CA ILE A 592 15.73 -0.35 40.23
C ILE A 592 14.25 -0.62 40.50
N TYR A 593 13.74 -1.79 40.11
CA TYR A 593 12.33 -2.14 40.31
C TYR A 593 11.99 -2.37 41.78
N ASN A 594 12.90 -2.94 42.57
CA ASN A 594 12.69 -3.07 44.01
C ASN A 594 12.56 -1.69 44.68
N ARG A 595 13.39 -0.73 44.28
CA ARG A 595 13.30 0.65 44.77
C ARG A 595 11.96 1.29 44.37
N ALA A 596 11.60 1.24 43.09
CA ALA A 596 10.34 1.79 42.59
C ALA A 596 9.11 1.15 43.28
N TYR A 597 9.12 -0.17 43.44
CA TYR A 597 8.09 -0.92 44.15
C TYR A 597 7.89 -0.41 45.57
N ASN A 598 8.98 -0.22 46.32
CA ASN A 598 8.91 0.25 47.70
C ASN A 598 8.48 1.73 47.79
N GLU A 599 8.92 2.58 46.87
CA GLU A 599 8.54 4.01 46.83
C GLU A 599 7.04 4.17 46.52
N ILE A 600 6.53 3.48 45.50
CA ILE A 600 5.09 3.48 45.16
C ILE A 600 4.26 2.91 46.32
N LYS A 601 4.68 1.77 46.88
CA LYS A 601 4.02 1.14 48.03
C LYS A 601 3.92 2.11 49.20
N LYS A 602 5.01 2.82 49.54
CA LYS A 602 5.04 3.81 50.62
C LYS A 602 4.09 4.99 50.33
N ALA A 603 4.08 5.51 49.11
CA ALA A 603 3.20 6.62 48.71
C ALA A 603 1.71 6.25 48.85
N ILE A 604 1.32 5.07 48.34
CA ILE A 604 -0.04 4.53 48.45
C ILE A 604 -0.45 4.39 49.92
N PHE A 605 0.38 3.75 50.75
CA PHE A 605 0.09 3.61 52.19
C PHE A 605 -0.11 4.97 52.86
N THR A 606 0.73 5.95 52.53
CA THR A 606 0.66 7.29 53.13
C THR A 606 -0.65 7.97 52.76
N LYS A 607 -1.06 7.93 51.49
CA LYS A 607 -2.32 8.53 51.03
C LYS A 607 -3.55 7.89 51.69
N LEU A 608 -3.58 6.56 51.71
CA LEU A 608 -4.71 5.83 52.30
C LEU A 608 -4.81 6.04 53.81
N ARG A 609 -3.69 6.09 54.53
CA ARG A 609 -3.68 6.44 55.95
C ARG A 609 -4.13 7.86 56.21
N THR A 610 -3.70 8.83 55.40
CA THR A 610 -4.19 10.21 55.48
C THR A 610 -5.72 10.30 55.31
N GLU A 611 -6.32 9.49 54.44
CA GLU A 611 -7.79 9.46 54.30
C GLU A 611 -8.48 8.81 55.51
N LEU A 612 -7.88 7.81 56.15
CA LEU A 612 -8.36 7.30 57.43
C LEU A 612 -8.28 8.36 58.54
N ASP A 613 -7.17 9.11 58.61
CA ASP A 613 -7.00 10.19 59.59
C ASP A 613 -8.03 11.30 59.38
N LYS A 614 -8.28 11.69 58.11
CA LYS A 614 -9.36 12.63 57.76
C LYS A 614 -10.72 12.09 58.18
N ALA A 615 -10.99 10.81 57.98
CA ALA A 615 -12.25 10.19 58.40
C ALA A 615 -12.46 10.29 59.92
N LYS A 616 -11.40 10.09 60.72
CA LYS A 616 -11.45 10.24 62.19
C LYS A 616 -11.67 11.68 62.64
N SER A 617 -11.24 12.66 61.84
CA SER A 617 -11.40 14.08 62.16
C SER A 617 -12.70 14.71 61.65
N MET A 618 -13.48 14.00 60.83
CA MET A 618 -14.69 14.55 60.20
C MET A 618 -15.88 14.50 61.17
N THR A 619 -16.50 15.67 61.40
CA THR A 619 -17.72 15.81 62.19
C THR A 619 -18.92 16.15 61.30
N PRO A 620 -20.09 15.47 61.45
CA PRO A 620 -20.36 14.41 62.42
C PRO A 620 -19.61 13.12 62.08
N LEU A 621 -19.19 12.41 63.13
CA LEU A 621 -18.58 11.08 63.00
C LEU A 621 -19.65 10.10 62.54
N THR A 622 -19.52 9.58 61.33
CA THR A 622 -20.42 8.57 60.79
C THR A 622 -19.63 7.50 60.04
N HIS A 623 -20.18 6.29 59.97
CA HIS A 623 -19.65 5.25 59.08
C HIS A 623 -19.90 5.56 57.61
N ASP A 624 -20.84 6.47 57.35
CA ASP A 624 -21.16 6.95 56.01
C ASP A 624 -20.25 8.11 55.56
N ASN A 625 -18.96 7.97 55.86
CA ASN A 625 -17.95 8.98 55.60
C ASN A 625 -17.42 8.85 54.17
N ILE A 626 -17.36 9.97 53.44
CA ILE A 626 -16.83 10.02 52.07
C ILE A 626 -15.38 9.51 51.99
N HIS A 627 -14.56 9.77 53.01
CA HIS A 627 -13.18 9.31 53.10
C HIS A 627 -13.09 7.79 53.32
N ILE A 628 -14.00 7.20 54.11
CA ILE A 628 -14.12 5.75 54.27
C ILE A 628 -14.52 5.09 52.95
N ARG A 629 -15.52 5.64 52.25
CA ARG A 629 -15.97 5.12 50.95
C ARG A 629 -14.84 5.20 49.89
N LYS A 630 -14.10 6.32 49.84
CA LYS A 630 -12.93 6.48 48.96
C LYS A 630 -11.84 5.44 49.26
N PHE A 631 -11.54 5.24 50.54
CA PHE A 631 -10.59 4.21 50.99
C PHE A 631 -11.03 2.80 50.58
N GLU A 632 -12.27 2.41 50.88
CA GLU A 632 -12.82 1.09 50.56
C GLU A 632 -12.85 0.81 49.05
N SER A 633 -13.11 1.84 48.25
CA SER A 633 -13.04 1.75 46.79
C SER A 633 -11.61 1.49 46.34
N ALA A 634 -10.66 2.33 46.77
CA ALA A 634 -9.26 2.26 46.35
C ALA A 634 -8.57 0.94 46.75
N VAL A 635 -8.84 0.44 47.97
CA VAL A 635 -8.20 -0.78 48.50
C VAL A 635 -8.53 -2.05 47.70
N LYS A 636 -9.69 -2.09 47.02
CA LYS A 636 -10.06 -3.22 46.16
C LYS A 636 -9.12 -3.39 44.96
N HIS A 637 -8.43 -2.33 44.56
CA HIS A 637 -7.54 -2.28 43.40
C HIS A 637 -6.05 -2.41 43.76
N LEU A 638 -5.74 -2.85 44.99
CA LEU A 638 -4.38 -3.08 45.46
C LEU A 638 -4.01 -4.57 45.55
N PRO A 639 -2.70 -4.88 45.50
CA PRO A 639 -2.20 -6.23 45.76
C PRO A 639 -2.65 -6.82 47.10
N ARG A 640 -2.83 -8.15 47.15
CA ARG A 640 -3.38 -8.86 48.32
C ARG A 640 -2.64 -8.59 49.62
N ASP A 641 -1.31 -8.47 49.57
CA ASP A 641 -0.48 -8.22 50.75
C ASP A 641 -0.74 -6.83 51.35
N MET A 642 -0.88 -5.81 50.50
CA MET A 642 -1.21 -4.44 50.92
C MET A 642 -2.66 -4.33 51.37
N LYS A 643 -3.58 -4.91 50.59
CA LYS A 643 -5.01 -4.92 50.88
C LYS A 643 -5.30 -5.45 52.27
N ARG A 644 -4.72 -6.60 52.65
CA ARG A 644 -4.91 -7.20 53.98
C ARG A 644 -4.50 -6.26 55.13
N ILE A 645 -3.37 -5.56 54.98
CA ILE A 645 -2.88 -4.63 56.01
C ILE A 645 -3.83 -3.43 56.13
N LEU A 646 -4.27 -2.89 55.01
CA LEU A 646 -5.13 -1.70 54.96
C LEU A 646 -6.57 -1.99 55.41
N GLU A 647 -7.12 -3.16 55.11
CA GLU A 647 -8.45 -3.57 55.59
C GLU A 647 -8.48 -3.73 57.12
N GLU A 648 -7.38 -4.20 57.71
CA GLU A 648 -7.20 -4.26 59.16
C GLU A 648 -7.15 -2.85 59.79
N GLU A 649 -6.38 -1.94 59.19
CA GLU A 649 -6.32 -0.53 59.62
C GLU A 649 -7.69 0.17 59.50
N LEU A 650 -8.46 -0.12 58.45
CA LEU A 650 -9.82 0.39 58.29
C LEU A 650 -10.77 -0.14 59.36
N ARG A 651 -10.66 -1.44 59.73
CA ARG A 651 -11.48 -2.02 60.79
C ARG A 651 -11.23 -1.30 62.11
N HIS A 652 -9.98 -1.09 62.48
CA HIS A 652 -9.63 -0.31 63.67
C HIS A 652 -10.11 1.14 63.60
N CYS A 653 -10.04 1.77 62.42
CA CYS A 653 -10.58 3.11 62.23
C CYS A 653 -12.09 3.18 62.51
N LYS A 654 -12.87 2.21 62.00
CA LYS A 654 -14.32 2.13 62.27
C LYS A 654 -14.61 1.87 63.74
N GLU A 655 -13.85 0.99 64.39
CA GLU A 655 -13.96 0.72 65.84
C GLU A 655 -13.68 1.98 66.69
N ASP A 656 -12.70 2.80 66.30
CA ASP A 656 -12.39 4.07 66.95
C ASP A 656 -13.50 5.11 66.76
N ILE A 657 -14.07 5.20 65.55
CA ILE A 657 -15.22 6.07 65.25
C ILE A 657 -16.43 5.63 66.09
N ASP A 658 -16.74 4.33 66.13
CA ASP A 658 -17.80 3.75 66.96
C ASP A 658 -17.62 4.07 68.45
N ARG A 659 -16.39 3.98 68.95
CA ARG A 659 -16.08 4.34 70.34
C ARG A 659 -16.32 5.83 70.58
N SER A 660 -15.87 6.68 69.67
CA SER A 660 -16.01 8.14 69.76
C SER A 660 -17.46 8.60 69.67
N ILE A 661 -18.29 7.97 68.83
CA ILE A 661 -19.73 8.22 68.76
C ILE A 661 -20.39 7.87 70.10
N ARG A 662 -20.12 6.67 70.64
CA ARG A 662 -20.66 6.26 71.94
C ARG A 662 -20.23 7.18 73.07
N ASP A 663 -18.96 7.60 73.09
CA ASP A 663 -18.43 8.51 74.10
C ASP A 663 -19.10 9.90 73.99
N ASN A 664 -19.34 10.40 72.78
CA ASN A 664 -20.07 11.65 72.56
C ASN A 664 -21.55 11.55 72.94
N ASP A 665 -22.22 10.44 72.63
CA ASP A 665 -23.61 10.20 73.02
C ASP A 665 -23.74 10.12 74.55
N ASN A 666 -22.82 9.42 75.22
CA ASN A 666 -22.75 9.37 76.68
C ASN A 666 -22.51 10.77 77.27
N ARG A 667 -21.54 11.53 76.75
CA ARG A 667 -21.29 12.93 77.16
C ARG A 667 -22.52 13.81 76.99
N LEU A 668 -23.24 13.67 75.87
CA LEU A 668 -24.44 14.45 75.58
C LEU A 668 -25.58 14.08 76.55
N ASN A 669 -25.80 12.78 76.78
CA ASN A 669 -26.79 12.29 77.74
C ASN A 669 -26.48 12.75 79.17
N ASP A 670 -25.23 12.62 79.62
CA ASP A 670 -24.80 13.07 80.96
C ASP A 670 -24.98 14.59 81.12
N THR A 671 -24.63 15.36 80.09
CA THR A 671 -24.80 16.84 80.09
C THR A 671 -26.27 17.23 80.12
N CYS A 672 -27.12 16.59 79.30
CA CYS A 672 -28.56 16.82 79.28
C CYS A 672 -29.25 16.42 80.59
N ASN A 673 -28.77 15.39 81.28
CA ASN A 673 -29.31 14.94 82.57
C ASN A 673 -28.82 15.77 83.77
N SER A 674 -27.78 16.61 83.60
CA SER A 674 -27.18 17.39 84.69
C SER A 674 -27.92 18.68 85.05
N ASP A 675 -28.92 19.10 84.25
CA ASP A 675 -29.65 20.38 84.32
C ASP A 675 -28.74 21.65 84.38
N ASP A 676 -27.44 21.52 84.13
CA ASP A 676 -26.49 22.63 84.11
C ASP A 676 -26.52 23.36 82.76
N LEU A 677 -27.27 24.45 82.73
CA LEU A 677 -27.38 25.36 81.59
C LEU A 677 -26.03 25.84 81.03
N ASN A 678 -24.99 25.96 81.86
CA ASN A 678 -23.66 26.38 81.38
C ASN A 678 -22.93 25.25 80.66
N SER A 679 -23.02 24.02 81.19
CA SER A 679 -22.48 22.81 80.54
C SER A 679 -23.16 22.53 79.20
N ILE A 680 -24.49 22.65 79.14
CA ILE A 680 -25.26 22.51 77.89
C ILE A 680 -24.84 23.58 76.86
N LYS A 681 -24.69 24.83 77.30
CA LYS A 681 -24.28 25.94 76.43
C LYS A 681 -22.84 25.77 75.92
N SER A 682 -21.92 25.28 76.76
CA SER A 682 -20.54 25.01 76.38
C SER A 682 -20.45 23.88 75.34
N LEU A 683 -21.21 22.80 75.52
CA LEU A 683 -21.26 21.68 74.57
C LEU A 683 -21.84 22.14 73.22
N LEU A 684 -22.90 22.96 73.23
CA LEU A 684 -23.48 23.53 72.02
C LEU A 684 -22.52 24.47 71.28
N GLU A 685 -21.72 25.26 71.99
CA GLU A 685 -20.67 26.10 71.38
C GLU A 685 -19.51 25.25 70.83
N GLU A 686 -19.13 24.16 71.50
CA GLU A 686 -18.12 23.20 70.99
C GLU A 686 -18.59 22.55 69.67
N TYR A 687 -19.86 22.11 69.61
CA TYR A 687 -20.47 21.57 68.39
C TYR A 687 -20.66 22.63 67.29
N LYS A 688 -20.96 23.89 67.63
CA LYS A 688 -21.04 25.00 66.66
C LYS A 688 -19.68 25.39 66.08
N ASN A 689 -18.62 25.29 66.88
CA ASN A 689 -17.26 25.64 66.47
C ASN A 689 -16.54 24.48 65.74
N SER A 690 -17.00 23.24 65.91
CA SER A 690 -16.67 22.14 64.99
C SER A 690 -17.36 22.39 63.65
N ASP A 691 -16.66 22.25 62.52
CA ASP A 691 -17.09 22.63 61.15
C ASP A 691 -18.42 21.98 60.64
N GLY A 692 -19.11 21.20 61.47
CA GLY A 692 -20.34 20.46 61.15
C GLY A 692 -21.63 21.27 61.00
N MET A 693 -21.65 22.57 61.38
CA MET A 693 -22.85 23.43 61.22
C MET A 693 -22.74 24.50 60.12
N ARG A 694 -21.69 24.52 59.30
CA ARG A 694 -21.58 25.49 58.18
C ARG A 694 -22.35 25.10 56.90
N ASN A 695 -22.86 23.88 56.81
CA ASN A 695 -23.52 23.36 55.60
C ASN A 695 -24.95 22.84 55.83
N TYR A 696 -25.67 23.38 56.82
CA TYR A 696 -27.12 23.21 56.95
C TYR A 696 -27.86 24.53 56.74
#